data_AF-A0A2V9DZF7-F1
#
_entry.id   AF-A0A2V9DZF7-F1
#
_cell.length_a   1.000
_cell.length_b   1.000
_cell.length_c   1.000
_cell.angle_alpha   90.00
_cell.angle_beta   90.00
_cell.angle_gamma   90.00
#
_symmetry.space_group_name_H-M   'P 1'
#
loop_
_entity.id
_entity.type
_entity.pdbx_description
1 polymer ?
#
loop_
_entity_poly.entity_id
_entity_poly.type
_entity_poly.pdbx_seq_one_letter_code
_entity_poly.pdbx_strand_id
1 'polypeptide(L)'
;MTYDDFDLQIEPAGEKFRVRLLNAPTGQATTEFVPPFTEIEVANFLSRIGQVRRTMRRVDAPELQAAKEFGGKLFGAIFSGEMIAQLRGSMEQASDKDHGLRIRLRLTDVPSLADLPWEFLYDANQNHFLTTSTETPVVRFLDLPQRIAPLRVALPLRVLVMIASPRNLKRLDTEGEWARLQESLGDLVSAGQLVIERLPAATLDALRLRARGAPFHVFHFIGHGGFDEAAQDGVLQFEDESGMSYPVRGEMLGMQLHDHRSLRLAVLNACEGARSSRQDPFSGVAQSLLQQRVPAVIAMQFEISDAAAKVFALEFYRAVAEGNPVDAAVCESRKALFKEEFGQEWATPVLYMRSQEGQLFELQAVVAPPFPDKELKKRELEEAQKQAAAKAEDERAAKEEKERLTREKKEQEQLALEKAEADRQAAAKAEAERVAALEAKAERAAQAERERLTREKKEQEQLALEKAEADRQAAAKAEAERLAQAEKQRREQEKAEQDFLALARVEAELRTAETIEAARAANAEKERQAKEAAEAARSLRQQEEAQRRAKERLEYERLPREKVEADRRRGEQAVAGSRSPGLVRSAWLILLAIPILGLAAWVARSYQVRRAALRNPELHFQNGEMLRAQKNFSGAVTEYREAIRLKPDYPAAHAGLANALADTGELDNAIREFREIARLNPSDPSAHQALGELLSNKGELDAAKAEFLTVMQLKTKTSEPLREAANNLVDKEENVLPTPDPAVETPPKKSAILKVPPTRVRQGGIVRPAKLLHRVEPTYPPLAAQAHVSGTVRLHANVGKDGSVLEVEALSGPPLLLQSAMNAVKQWRYSPALLNGHPVEVDTTIDVEFHATGVAPSLGAETKGPSTASGNGTSTATTPPPAAKSPCTFGKVEFSEQGNRLVGNVPYTYQGSYPLDAVALRGIPLKKDKQQVSGLTYGQSTLKAASGTAPFSVVGHPTLNHQEEESFYLVISIVVKQNNALVCGELVPYQRKW
;
A
#
# COMPACT_ATOMS: atom_id res chain seq x y z
N MET A 1 36.11 -8.51 24.39
CA MET A 1 35.94 -7.04 24.46
C MET A 1 34.98 -6.72 25.60
N THR A 2 35.26 -5.68 26.39
CA THR A 2 34.46 -5.26 27.54
C THR A 2 33.90 -3.86 27.28
N TYR A 3 32.80 -3.49 27.95
CA TYR A 3 32.12 -2.22 27.74
C TYR A 3 31.75 -1.53 29.04
N ASP A 4 32.04 -0.24 29.13
CA ASP A 4 31.34 0.68 30.02
C ASP A 4 30.03 1.14 29.33
N ASP A 5 28.96 1.39 30.09
CA ASP A 5 27.67 1.84 29.55
C ASP A 5 27.54 3.37 29.54
N PHE A 6 26.89 3.91 28.51
CA PHE A 6 26.48 5.31 28.36
C PHE A 6 24.95 5.37 28.16
N ASP A 7 24.21 5.51 29.25
CA ASP A 7 22.74 5.37 29.30
C ASP A 7 22.01 6.69 28.99
N LEU A 8 21.44 6.78 27.79
CA LEU A 8 20.63 7.92 27.35
C LEU A 8 19.15 7.58 27.43
N GLN A 9 18.42 8.24 28.34
CA GLN A 9 16.95 8.28 28.34
C GLN A 9 16.47 9.53 27.63
N ILE A 10 15.51 9.38 26.72
CA ILE A 10 14.84 10.50 26.07
C ILE A 10 13.39 10.56 26.58
N GLU A 11 13.01 11.69 27.19
CA GLU A 11 11.69 11.93 27.77
C GLU A 11 11.01 13.16 27.11
N PRO A 12 9.68 13.21 26.99
CA PRO A 12 8.98 14.35 26.40
C PRO A 12 9.04 15.60 27.31
N ALA A 13 9.29 16.77 26.72
CA ALA A 13 9.52 18.04 27.41
C ALA A 13 8.73 19.19 26.75
N GLY A 14 7.41 19.05 26.67
CA GLY A 14 6.52 19.99 25.97
C GLY A 14 6.66 19.84 24.45
N GLU A 15 6.99 20.93 23.76
CA GLU A 15 7.31 20.92 22.31
C GLU A 15 8.74 20.42 22.01
N LYS A 16 9.50 20.08 23.05
CA LYS A 16 10.87 19.54 22.96
C LYS A 16 10.94 18.11 23.47
N PHE A 17 12.10 17.50 23.29
CA PHE A 17 12.53 16.29 23.97
C PHE A 17 13.72 16.61 24.88
N ARG A 18 13.76 15.98 26.06
CA ARG A 18 14.89 16.07 26.99
C ARG A 18 15.68 14.77 26.94
N VAL A 19 17.00 14.88 26.79
CA VAL A 19 17.93 13.77 26.91
C VAL A 19 18.57 13.83 28.29
N ARG A 20 18.51 12.71 29.02
CA ARG A 20 19.13 12.55 30.33
C ARG A 20 20.16 11.44 30.26
N LEU A 21 21.39 11.76 30.62
CA LEU A 21 22.45 10.78 30.81
C LEU A 21 22.31 10.22 32.22
N LEU A 22 21.78 9.00 32.33
CA LEU A 22 21.48 8.37 33.62
C LEU A 22 22.72 7.79 34.29
N ASN A 23 23.66 7.31 33.49
CA ASN A 23 24.85 6.59 33.91
C ASN A 23 25.90 6.67 32.77
N ALA A 24 27.13 7.04 33.13
CA ALA A 24 28.30 7.09 32.28
C ALA A 24 29.57 7.16 33.14
N PRO A 25 30.75 6.78 32.63
CA PRO A 25 32.03 6.97 33.33
C PRO A 25 32.25 8.39 33.87
N THR A 26 31.85 9.42 33.12
CA THR A 26 32.00 10.83 33.51
C THR A 26 30.85 11.38 34.38
N GLY A 27 29.80 10.60 34.66
CA GLY A 27 28.70 10.96 35.56
C GLY A 27 27.34 11.12 34.88
N GLN A 28 26.63 12.20 35.19
CA GLN A 28 25.28 12.50 34.71
C GLN A 28 25.21 13.91 34.11
N ALA A 29 24.37 14.08 33.10
CA ALA A 29 24.12 15.34 32.41
C ALA A 29 22.71 15.38 31.81
N THR A 30 22.27 16.53 31.32
CA THR A 30 20.96 16.71 30.70
C THR A 30 21.00 17.81 29.63
N THR A 31 20.32 17.59 28.51
CA THR A 31 20.12 18.59 27.44
C THR A 31 18.69 18.50 26.89
N GLU A 32 18.24 19.52 26.16
CA GLU A 32 16.93 19.55 25.50
C GLU A 32 17.08 19.90 24.01
N PHE A 33 16.37 19.18 23.14
CA PHE A 33 16.38 19.38 21.70
C PHE A 33 14.97 19.47 21.10
N VAL A 34 14.86 20.16 19.98
CA VAL A 34 13.70 20.12 19.08
C VAL A 34 13.98 19.06 18.02
N PRO A 35 13.00 18.25 17.56
CA PRO A 35 13.22 17.26 16.51
C PRO A 35 13.99 17.82 15.30
N PRO A 36 15.14 17.24 14.91
CA PRO A 36 15.98 17.77 13.83
C PRO A 36 15.41 17.55 12.42
N PHE A 37 14.23 16.93 12.33
CA PHE A 37 13.50 16.62 11.09
C PHE A 37 12.00 16.74 11.29
N THR A 38 11.32 17.14 10.23
CA THR A 38 9.89 16.88 10.03
C THR A 38 9.64 15.42 9.63
N GLU A 39 8.42 14.91 9.83
CA GLU A 39 8.05 13.56 9.38
C GLU A 39 8.28 13.34 7.87
N ILE A 40 8.12 14.39 7.07
CA ILE A 40 8.33 14.36 5.62
C ILE A 40 9.82 14.22 5.29
N GLU A 41 10.72 14.89 6.03
CA GLU A 41 12.17 14.69 5.88
C GLU A 41 12.59 13.28 6.27
N VAL A 42 12.02 12.72 7.36
CA VAL A 42 12.26 11.32 7.74
C VAL A 42 11.77 10.38 6.64
N ALA A 43 10.51 10.49 6.22
CA ALA A 43 9.93 9.64 5.17
C ALA A 43 10.73 9.72 3.86
N ASN A 44 11.14 10.92 3.43
CA ASN A 44 11.98 11.12 2.25
C ASN A 44 13.37 10.47 2.40
N PHE A 45 13.99 10.54 3.58
CA PHE A 45 15.26 9.86 3.86
C PHE A 45 15.10 8.34 3.82
N LEU A 46 14.09 7.78 4.50
CA LEU A 46 13.82 6.34 4.50
C LEU A 46 13.50 5.82 3.09
N SER A 47 12.67 6.53 2.32
CA SER A 47 12.36 6.18 0.93
C SER A 47 13.57 6.26 -0.01
N ARG A 48 14.59 7.06 0.31
CA ARG A 48 15.83 7.16 -0.48
C ARG A 48 16.82 6.05 -0.14
N ILE A 49 16.95 5.68 1.14
CA ILE A 49 17.89 4.66 1.62
C ILE A 49 17.33 3.24 1.41
N GLY A 50 16.02 3.03 1.58
CA GLY A 50 15.39 1.70 1.51
C GLY A 50 15.11 1.15 0.11
N GLN A 51 15.50 1.84 -0.98
CA GLN A 51 15.30 1.33 -2.35
C GLN A 51 16.51 0.53 -2.85
N VAL A 52 16.37 -0.81 -2.92
CA VAL A 52 17.38 -1.74 -3.43
C VAL A 52 17.62 -1.54 -4.94
N ARG A 53 18.52 -0.60 -5.29
CA ARG A 53 18.84 -0.28 -6.69
C ARG A 53 19.84 -1.27 -7.30
N ARG A 54 19.31 -2.39 -7.80
CA ARG A 54 20.04 -3.28 -8.74
C ARG A 54 20.35 -2.53 -10.06
N THR A 55 21.48 -1.82 -10.16
CA THR A 55 22.45 -1.86 -11.28
C THR A 55 23.55 -0.78 -11.22
N MET A 56 24.80 -1.22 -11.44
CA MET A 56 26.00 -0.49 -11.90
C MET A 56 26.12 1.04 -11.68
N ARG A 57 26.88 1.39 -10.63
CA ARG A 57 27.85 2.50 -10.52
C ARG A 57 27.59 3.84 -11.25
N ARG A 58 27.64 4.93 -10.47
CA ARG A 58 28.43 6.12 -10.82
C ARG A 58 28.98 6.86 -9.60
N VAL A 59 30.24 7.27 -9.75
CA VAL A 59 31.08 8.23 -9.00
C VAL A 59 30.32 9.13 -8.00
N ASP A 60 30.85 9.19 -6.77
CA ASP A 60 30.57 10.16 -5.70
C ASP A 60 29.15 10.20 -5.10
N ALA A 61 28.60 9.00 -4.85
CA ALA A 61 27.91 8.64 -3.60
C ALA A 61 27.00 9.69 -2.91
N PRO A 62 25.99 10.27 -3.59
CA PRO A 62 25.14 11.29 -2.99
C PRO A 62 24.24 10.74 -1.87
N GLU A 63 24.04 9.42 -1.78
CA GLU A 63 23.30 8.74 -0.70
C GLU A 63 24.14 8.66 0.59
N LEU A 64 25.43 8.36 0.50
CA LEU A 64 26.32 8.35 1.66
C LEU A 64 26.46 9.75 2.27
N GLN A 65 26.54 10.77 1.42
CA GLN A 65 26.54 12.16 1.87
C GLN A 65 25.22 12.52 2.57
N ALA A 66 24.08 12.08 2.05
CA ALA A 66 22.78 12.27 2.72
C ALA A 66 22.69 11.53 4.06
N ALA A 67 23.26 10.32 4.16
CA ALA A 67 23.36 9.58 5.42
C ALA A 67 24.25 10.32 6.45
N LYS A 68 25.34 10.97 6.02
CA LYS A 68 26.17 11.84 6.87
C LYS A 68 25.46 13.11 7.32
N GLU A 69 24.69 13.75 6.43
CA GLU A 69 23.91 14.95 6.75
C GLU A 69 22.75 14.65 7.72
N PHE A 70 22.04 13.55 7.50
CA PHE A 70 21.00 13.06 8.40
C PHE A 70 21.59 12.62 9.74
N GLY A 71 22.66 11.81 9.70
CA GLY A 71 23.38 11.33 10.87
C GLY A 71 23.98 12.43 11.74
N GLY A 72 24.55 13.46 11.12
CA GLY A 72 25.12 14.62 11.80
C GLY A 72 24.06 15.51 12.45
N LYS A 73 22.88 15.63 11.83
CA LYS A 73 21.71 16.28 12.43
C LYS A 73 21.18 15.50 13.65
N LEU A 74 21.09 14.17 13.58
CA LEU A 74 20.74 13.34 14.76
C LEU A 74 21.79 13.49 15.88
N PHE A 75 23.08 13.39 15.52
CA PHE A 75 24.18 13.48 16.47
C PHE A 75 24.20 14.84 17.17
N GLY A 76 24.11 15.93 16.41
CA GLY A 76 24.08 17.30 16.97
C GLY A 76 22.85 17.62 17.81
N ALA A 77 21.74 16.87 17.68
CA ALA A 77 20.57 17.04 18.53
C ALA A 77 20.80 16.45 19.94
N ILE A 78 21.32 15.23 20.02
CA ILE A 78 21.64 14.56 21.30
C ILE A 78 22.93 15.11 21.92
N PHE A 79 24.03 15.11 21.16
CA PHE A 79 25.37 15.41 21.63
C PHE A 79 25.68 16.91 21.45
N SER A 80 24.96 17.73 22.21
CA SER A 80 25.09 19.19 22.27
C SER A 80 25.44 19.68 23.68
N GLY A 81 26.05 20.87 23.77
CA GLY A 81 26.41 21.49 25.04
C GLY A 81 27.34 20.61 25.89
N GLU A 82 26.89 20.26 27.10
CA GLU A 82 27.63 19.35 27.99
C GLU A 82 27.67 17.90 27.49
N MET A 83 26.63 17.45 26.77
CA MET A 83 26.44 16.02 26.43
C MET A 83 27.55 15.47 25.52
N ILE A 84 28.14 16.31 24.66
CA ILE A 84 29.30 15.94 23.82
C ILE A 84 30.61 15.87 24.63
N ALA A 85 30.77 16.68 25.68
CA ALA A 85 31.92 16.58 26.58
C ALA A 85 31.84 15.29 27.42
N GLN A 86 30.64 14.96 27.91
CA GLN A 86 30.35 13.72 28.63
C GLN A 86 30.62 12.49 27.75
N LEU A 87 30.14 12.48 26.49
CA LEU A 87 30.45 11.39 25.53
C LEU A 87 31.96 11.23 25.35
N ARG A 88 32.68 12.30 25.03
CA ARG A 88 34.12 12.24 24.71
C ARG A 88 34.96 11.81 25.92
N GLY A 89 34.72 12.39 27.09
CA GLY A 89 35.42 11.98 28.32
C GLY A 89 35.06 10.55 28.76
N SER A 90 33.85 10.07 28.46
CA SER A 90 33.48 8.67 28.69
C SER A 90 34.15 7.70 27.72
N MET A 91 34.34 8.09 26.45
CA MET A 91 35.11 7.31 25.48
C MET A 91 36.60 7.24 25.88
N GLU A 92 37.18 8.36 26.32
CA GLU A 92 38.55 8.45 26.83
C GLU A 92 38.75 7.55 28.07
N GLN A 93 37.87 7.66 29.07
CA GLN A 93 37.92 6.82 30.27
C GLN A 93 37.63 5.33 30.03
N ALA A 94 36.91 4.97 28.98
CA ALA A 94 36.73 3.57 28.59
C ALA A 94 38.01 3.05 27.90
N SER A 95 38.54 3.82 26.95
CA SER A 95 39.80 3.54 26.24
C SER A 95 40.98 3.34 27.19
N ASP A 96 41.09 4.16 28.24
CA ASP A 96 42.10 4.03 29.32
C ASP A 96 42.05 2.69 30.09
N LYS A 97 40.93 1.94 29.99
CA LYS A 97 40.70 0.64 30.65
C LYS A 97 40.77 -0.56 29.70
N ASP A 98 41.07 -0.35 28.41
CA ASP A 98 40.86 -1.36 27.35
C ASP A 98 39.38 -1.78 27.21
N HIS A 99 38.46 -0.83 27.44
CA HIS A 99 37.01 -0.99 27.30
C HIS A 99 36.47 -0.12 26.15
N GLY A 100 35.43 -0.60 25.45
CA GLY A 100 34.58 0.25 24.62
C GLY A 100 33.52 0.98 25.45
N LEU A 101 32.76 1.87 24.82
CA LEU A 101 31.64 2.60 25.41
C LEU A 101 30.31 2.26 24.69
N ARG A 102 29.46 1.43 25.33
CA ARG A 102 28.14 1.06 24.78
C ARG A 102 27.15 2.21 24.96
N ILE A 103 26.63 2.74 23.86
CA ILE A 103 25.60 3.78 23.87
C ILE A 103 24.22 3.11 23.92
N ARG A 104 23.54 3.19 25.07
CA ARG A 104 22.20 2.61 25.28
C ARG A 104 21.12 3.65 25.13
N LEU A 105 20.32 3.55 24.06
CA LEU A 105 19.20 4.44 23.77
C LEU A 105 17.90 3.90 24.36
N ARG A 106 17.38 4.55 25.41
CA ARG A 106 16.10 4.24 26.06
C ARG A 106 15.02 5.18 25.50
N LEU A 107 14.16 4.63 24.65
CA LEU A 107 13.15 5.38 23.86
C LEU A 107 11.70 5.10 24.28
N THR A 108 11.47 4.37 25.36
CA THR A 108 10.15 3.88 25.79
C THR A 108 9.15 5.01 26.06
N ASP A 109 9.61 6.14 26.59
CA ASP A 109 8.77 7.31 26.87
C ASP A 109 8.45 8.15 25.63
N VAL A 110 9.03 7.80 24.47
CA VAL A 110 9.02 8.61 23.23
C VAL A 110 8.87 7.75 21.95
N PRO A 111 7.80 6.94 21.80
CA PRO A 111 7.62 6.04 20.64
C PRO A 111 7.67 6.74 19.27
N SER A 112 7.29 8.03 19.18
CA SER A 112 7.45 8.84 17.97
C SER A 112 8.90 9.06 17.51
N LEU A 113 9.89 8.79 18.37
CA LEU A 113 11.31 8.82 18.05
C LEU A 113 11.92 7.42 17.82
N ALA A 114 11.15 6.34 18.02
CA ALA A 114 11.62 4.97 17.78
C ALA A 114 11.80 4.68 16.28
N ASP A 115 10.97 5.26 15.42
CA ASP A 115 11.04 5.08 13.95
C ASP A 115 12.30 5.73 13.32
N LEU A 116 12.98 6.62 14.03
CA LEU A 116 14.22 7.25 13.54
C LEU A 116 15.34 6.19 13.42
N PRO A 117 16.13 6.21 12.33
CA PRO A 117 17.27 5.30 12.19
C PRO A 117 18.50 5.88 12.91
N TRP A 118 18.49 5.76 14.23
CA TRP A 118 19.58 6.12 15.15
C TRP A 118 20.92 5.47 14.78
N GLU A 119 20.86 4.39 14.01
CA GLU A 119 21.97 3.64 13.47
C GLU A 119 22.85 4.47 12.52
N PHE A 120 22.36 5.63 12.03
CA PHE A 120 23.14 6.62 11.28
C PHE A 120 23.82 7.70 12.14
N LEU A 121 23.84 7.63 13.48
CA LEU A 121 24.53 8.63 14.33
C LEU A 121 26.00 8.85 13.88
N TYR A 122 26.35 10.09 13.54
CA TYR A 122 27.58 10.46 12.84
C TYR A 122 28.27 11.68 13.49
N ASP A 123 29.49 11.51 14.03
CA ASP A 123 30.28 12.65 14.52
C ASP A 123 30.99 13.32 13.33
N ALA A 124 30.45 14.45 12.88
CA ALA A 124 31.02 15.23 11.78
C ALA A 124 32.43 15.77 12.07
N ASN A 125 32.86 15.86 13.33
CA ASN A 125 34.22 16.28 13.70
C ASN A 125 35.24 15.14 13.50
N GLN A 126 34.80 13.90 13.69
CA GLN A 126 35.65 12.69 13.60
C GLN A 126 35.42 11.91 12.29
N ASN A 127 34.46 12.35 11.46
CA ASN A 127 34.17 11.84 10.11
C ASN A 127 33.74 10.35 10.05
N HIS A 128 33.20 9.80 11.15
CA HIS A 128 32.71 8.42 11.23
C HIS A 128 31.28 8.31 11.80
N PHE A 129 30.62 7.20 11.47
CA PHE A 129 29.41 6.75 12.15
C PHE A 129 29.81 6.04 13.45
N LEU A 130 29.06 6.23 14.55
CA LEU A 130 29.36 5.56 15.83
C LEU A 130 29.20 4.04 15.68
N THR A 131 28.11 3.63 15.04
CA THR A 131 27.70 2.25 14.77
C THR A 131 28.64 1.42 13.91
N THR A 132 29.58 2.03 13.19
CA THR A 132 30.60 1.33 12.40
C THR A 132 31.90 1.10 13.18
N SER A 133 31.89 1.32 14.49
CA SER A 133 32.99 1.02 15.40
C SER A 133 32.57 0.02 16.47
N THR A 134 33.44 -0.95 16.74
CA THR A 134 33.31 -1.84 17.91
C THR A 134 33.46 -1.07 19.23
N GLU A 135 34.12 0.09 19.23
CA GLU A 135 34.33 0.89 20.44
C GLU A 135 33.08 1.67 20.88
N THR A 136 32.11 1.89 19.98
CA THR A 136 30.91 2.71 20.27
C THR A 136 29.60 2.08 19.76
N PRO A 137 29.28 0.83 20.16
CA PRO A 137 28.07 0.17 19.71
C PRO A 137 26.83 0.91 20.24
N VAL A 138 25.94 1.29 19.32
CA VAL A 138 24.62 1.87 19.63
C VAL A 138 23.59 0.73 19.72
N VAL A 139 22.89 0.68 20.85
CA VAL A 139 21.92 -0.36 21.20
C VAL A 139 20.59 0.28 21.59
N ARG A 140 19.48 -0.20 21.03
CA ARG A 140 18.13 0.18 21.46
C ARG A 140 17.79 -0.61 22.73
N PHE A 141 17.74 0.06 23.87
CA PHE A 141 17.71 -0.60 25.18
C PHE A 141 16.38 -0.46 25.88
N LEU A 142 15.81 -1.59 26.29
CA LEU A 142 14.58 -1.68 27.07
C LEU A 142 14.89 -2.22 28.48
N ASP A 143 14.82 -1.32 29.47
CA ASP A 143 15.13 -1.66 30.86
C ASP A 143 13.93 -2.35 31.53
N LEU A 144 14.11 -3.60 31.96
CA LEU A 144 13.06 -4.41 32.58
C LEU A 144 13.60 -5.04 33.88
N PRO A 145 12.80 -5.06 34.97
CA PRO A 145 13.30 -5.37 36.32
C PRO A 145 13.85 -6.79 36.48
N GLN A 146 13.48 -7.72 35.60
CA GLN A 146 14.08 -9.06 35.56
C GLN A 146 15.36 -9.03 34.71
N ARG A 147 16.52 -9.02 35.39
CA ARG A 147 17.84 -9.31 34.79
C ARG A 147 17.87 -10.73 34.20
N ILE A 148 18.66 -10.91 33.15
CA ILE A 148 18.93 -12.20 32.50
C ILE A 148 20.44 -12.41 32.51
N ALA A 149 20.89 -13.63 32.83
CA ALA A 149 22.31 -13.99 32.84
C ALA A 149 22.76 -14.56 31.48
N PRO A 150 24.07 -14.43 31.14
CA PRO A 150 24.67 -15.14 30.02
C PRO A 150 24.37 -16.64 30.07
N LEU A 151 24.27 -17.30 28.92
CA LEU A 151 24.14 -18.75 28.85
C LEU A 151 25.51 -19.40 28.68
N ARG A 152 25.89 -20.29 29.60
CA ARG A 152 27.03 -21.19 29.39
C ARG A 152 26.71 -22.20 28.29
N VAL A 153 27.51 -22.18 27.22
CA VAL A 153 27.35 -23.07 26.08
C VAL A 153 28.67 -23.81 25.85
N ALA A 154 28.66 -25.12 26.07
CA ALA A 154 29.63 -25.99 25.41
C ALA A 154 29.27 -26.04 23.92
N LEU A 155 30.25 -25.77 23.06
CA LEU A 155 30.05 -25.72 21.61
C LEU A 155 29.59 -27.10 21.06
N PRO A 156 28.76 -27.15 20.00
CA PRO A 156 28.34 -26.03 19.13
C PRO A 156 27.21 -25.15 19.69
N LEU A 157 27.22 -23.87 19.29
CA LEU A 157 26.04 -23.00 19.30
C LEU A 157 24.96 -23.58 18.38
N ARG A 158 23.68 -23.49 18.77
CA ARG A 158 22.54 -24.08 18.04
C ARG A 158 21.59 -23.01 17.55
N VAL A 159 21.45 -22.89 16.23
CA VAL A 159 20.55 -21.93 15.57
C VAL A 159 19.37 -22.68 14.95
N LEU A 160 18.16 -22.40 15.42
CA LEU A 160 16.93 -22.85 14.75
C LEU A 160 16.54 -21.83 13.70
N VAL A 161 16.49 -22.25 12.43
CA VAL A 161 16.21 -21.42 11.26
C VAL A 161 14.79 -21.70 10.76
N MET A 162 13.98 -20.65 10.62
CA MET A 162 12.70 -20.69 9.91
C MET A 162 12.83 -19.87 8.63
N ILE A 163 12.37 -20.40 7.50
CA ILE A 163 12.28 -19.67 6.24
C ILE A 163 10.83 -19.77 5.75
N ALA A 164 10.11 -18.64 5.73
CA ALA A 164 8.72 -18.53 5.32
C ALA A 164 8.62 -17.89 3.92
N SER A 165 7.88 -18.51 3.01
CA SER A 165 7.57 -17.93 1.69
C SER A 165 6.10 -18.20 1.29
N PRO A 166 5.12 -17.58 1.98
CA PRO A 166 3.71 -17.84 1.74
C PRO A 166 3.28 -17.58 0.29
N ARG A 167 2.43 -18.47 -0.24
CA ARG A 167 2.13 -18.58 -1.68
C ARG A 167 1.44 -17.36 -2.29
N ASN A 168 0.79 -16.53 -1.47
CA ASN A 168 0.11 -15.30 -1.86
C ASN A 168 0.95 -14.02 -1.66
N LEU A 169 2.22 -14.15 -1.26
CA LEU A 169 3.18 -13.05 -1.20
C LEU A 169 4.25 -13.19 -2.32
N LYS A 170 5.10 -12.17 -2.44
CA LYS A 170 6.30 -12.15 -3.31
C LYS A 170 7.23 -13.30 -2.88
N ARG A 171 7.19 -14.44 -3.58
CA ARG A 171 7.98 -15.62 -3.20
C ARG A 171 9.45 -15.30 -2.95
N LEU A 172 9.98 -15.86 -1.86
CA LEU A 172 11.41 -15.90 -1.58
C LEU A 172 12.01 -17.17 -2.19
N ASP A 173 13.29 -17.10 -2.52
CA ASP A 173 14.11 -18.23 -2.96
C ASP A 173 14.50 -19.07 -1.73
N THR A 174 13.57 -19.87 -1.18
CA THR A 174 13.76 -20.56 0.11
C THR A 174 14.94 -21.52 0.13
N GLU A 175 15.18 -22.21 -0.99
CA GLU A 175 16.28 -23.16 -1.11
C GLU A 175 17.61 -22.45 -1.35
N GLY A 176 17.63 -21.35 -2.10
CA GLY A 176 18.80 -20.51 -2.22
C GLY A 176 19.13 -19.76 -0.93
N GLU A 177 18.16 -19.28 -0.16
CA GLU A 177 18.39 -18.67 1.17
C GLU A 177 18.99 -19.70 2.13
N TRP A 178 18.43 -20.92 2.17
CA TRP A 178 18.99 -22.02 2.95
C TRP A 178 20.41 -22.37 2.49
N ALA A 179 20.64 -22.50 1.18
CA ALA A 179 21.96 -22.80 0.63
C ALA A 179 22.98 -21.67 0.89
N ARG A 180 22.58 -20.39 0.75
CA ARG A 180 23.42 -19.23 1.07
C ARG A 180 23.82 -19.22 2.56
N LEU A 181 22.90 -19.59 3.45
CA LEU A 181 23.15 -19.70 4.89
C LEU A 181 24.03 -20.92 5.25
N GLN A 182 23.84 -22.07 4.61
CA GLN A 182 24.71 -23.25 4.75
C GLN A 182 26.12 -23.00 4.22
N GLU A 183 26.25 -22.35 3.05
CA GLU A 183 27.52 -22.02 2.40
C GLU A 183 28.33 -21.04 3.25
N SER A 184 27.72 -19.94 3.69
CA SER A 184 28.37 -18.93 4.52
C SER A 184 28.82 -19.48 5.87
N LEU A 185 27.96 -20.24 6.55
CA LEU A 185 28.26 -20.77 7.89
C LEU A 185 29.01 -22.11 7.87
N GLY A 186 29.35 -22.63 6.69
CA GLY A 186 29.94 -23.96 6.49
C GLY A 186 31.25 -24.19 7.25
N ASP A 187 32.11 -23.18 7.35
CA ASP A 187 33.37 -23.25 8.12
C ASP A 187 33.10 -23.40 9.63
N LEU A 188 32.19 -22.60 10.18
CA LEU A 188 31.83 -22.63 11.61
C LEU A 188 31.14 -23.94 12.00
N VAL A 189 30.36 -24.52 11.08
CA VAL A 189 29.74 -25.84 11.24
C VAL A 189 30.79 -26.95 11.16
N SER A 190 31.72 -26.87 10.20
CA SER A 190 32.81 -27.85 10.03
C SER A 190 33.80 -27.83 11.19
N ALA A 191 34.02 -26.65 11.80
CA ALA A 191 34.82 -26.48 13.01
C ALA A 191 34.11 -26.93 14.31
N GLY A 192 32.84 -27.36 14.24
CA GLY A 192 32.05 -27.75 15.41
C GLY A 192 31.67 -26.59 16.34
N GLN A 193 31.80 -25.34 15.87
CA GLN A 193 31.41 -24.14 16.63
C GLN A 193 29.91 -23.84 16.49
N LEU A 194 29.30 -24.23 15.37
CA LEU A 194 27.90 -23.95 15.07
C LEU A 194 27.16 -25.20 14.57
N VAL A 195 25.86 -25.28 14.85
CA VAL A 195 24.91 -26.19 14.19
C VAL A 195 23.68 -25.37 13.83
N ILE A 196 23.31 -25.41 12.55
CA ILE A 196 22.10 -24.76 12.02
C ILE A 196 21.07 -25.83 11.65
N GLU A 197 19.81 -25.61 12.02
CA GLU A 197 18.71 -26.56 11.80
C GLU A 197 17.54 -25.83 11.16
N ARG A 198 17.07 -26.27 9.98
CA ARG A 198 15.91 -25.67 9.30
C ARG A 198 14.62 -26.34 9.73
N LEU A 199 13.61 -25.55 10.11
CA LEU A 199 12.24 -26.03 10.31
C LEU A 199 11.65 -26.52 8.97
N PRO A 200 11.08 -27.74 8.89
CA PRO A 200 10.49 -28.27 7.66
C PRO A 200 9.27 -27.51 7.13
N ALA A 201 8.56 -26.78 8.01
CA ALA A 201 7.42 -25.95 7.66
C ALA A 201 7.43 -24.67 8.51
N ALA A 202 7.07 -23.54 7.91
CA ALA A 202 7.14 -22.21 8.54
C ALA A 202 5.88 -21.84 9.35
N THR A 203 5.27 -22.81 10.04
CA THR A 203 4.04 -22.63 10.80
C THR A 203 4.31 -22.44 12.30
N LEU A 204 3.39 -21.76 13.00
CA LEU A 204 3.47 -21.62 14.47
C LEU A 204 3.44 -22.97 15.18
N ASP A 205 2.67 -23.93 14.68
CA ASP A 205 2.55 -25.26 15.29
C ASP A 205 3.82 -26.09 15.11
N ALA A 206 4.52 -25.96 13.97
CA ALA A 206 5.84 -26.56 13.75
C ALA A 206 6.89 -25.95 14.71
N LEU A 207 6.90 -24.62 14.87
CA LEU A 207 7.76 -23.94 15.84
C LEU A 207 7.45 -24.38 17.27
N ARG A 208 6.18 -24.40 17.68
CA ARG A 208 5.74 -24.84 19.02
C ARG A 208 6.12 -26.28 19.31
N LEU A 209 5.97 -27.18 18.34
CA LEU A 209 6.39 -28.58 18.49
C LEU A 209 7.91 -28.68 18.65
N ARG A 210 8.67 -27.97 17.81
CA ARG A 210 10.13 -27.96 17.87
C ARG A 210 10.68 -27.29 19.14
N ALA A 211 10.03 -26.26 19.67
CA ALA A 211 10.41 -25.57 20.91
C ALA A 211 10.31 -26.46 22.16
N ARG A 212 9.56 -27.58 22.09
CA ARG A 212 9.51 -28.62 23.13
C ARG A 212 10.62 -29.67 23.02
N GLY A 213 11.41 -29.65 21.94
CA GLY A 213 12.49 -30.58 21.66
C GLY A 213 13.83 -30.17 22.25
N ALA A 214 14.93 -30.56 21.58
CA ALA A 214 16.30 -30.24 22.01
C ALA A 214 16.54 -28.72 22.09
N PRO A 215 17.37 -28.24 23.04
CA PRO A 215 17.63 -26.81 23.21
C PRO A 215 18.27 -26.18 21.96
N PHE A 216 17.81 -24.99 21.61
CA PHE A 216 18.50 -24.06 20.72
C PHE A 216 18.85 -22.76 21.46
N HIS A 217 19.82 -22.03 20.92
CA HIS A 217 20.42 -20.84 21.53
C HIS A 217 20.02 -19.55 20.79
N VAL A 218 19.77 -19.67 19.48
CA VAL A 218 19.31 -18.59 18.60
C VAL A 218 18.11 -19.07 17.79
N PHE A 219 17.12 -18.19 17.60
CA PHE A 219 16.05 -18.34 16.61
C PHE A 219 16.29 -17.37 15.45
N HIS A 220 16.40 -17.87 14.22
CA HIS A 220 16.65 -17.06 13.03
C HIS A 220 15.46 -17.21 12.08
N PHE A 221 14.67 -16.16 11.93
CA PHE A 221 13.56 -16.09 10.99
C PHE A 221 14.00 -15.36 9.71
N ILE A 222 13.70 -15.95 8.56
CA ILE A 222 13.81 -15.34 7.22
C ILE A 222 12.42 -15.37 6.60
N GLY A 223 11.91 -14.23 6.13
CA GLY A 223 10.55 -14.17 5.59
C GLY A 223 10.06 -12.74 5.37
N HIS A 224 8.76 -12.57 5.12
CA HIS A 224 8.16 -11.25 5.09
C HIS A 224 7.77 -10.78 6.48
N GLY A 225 7.88 -9.48 6.71
CA GLY A 225 7.24 -8.78 7.81
C GLY A 225 6.38 -7.64 7.27
N GLY A 226 5.71 -6.92 8.17
CA GLY A 226 4.90 -5.76 7.87
C GLY A 226 4.22 -5.21 9.12
N PHE A 227 3.28 -4.29 8.92
CA PHE A 227 2.59 -3.59 10.00
C PHE A 227 1.07 -3.70 9.84
N ASP A 228 0.38 -4.10 10.91
CA ASP A 228 -1.08 -4.17 10.99
C ASP A 228 -1.62 -2.78 11.36
N GLU A 229 -2.06 -2.00 10.39
CA GLU A 229 -2.58 -0.64 10.63
C GLU A 229 -3.77 -0.60 11.60
N ALA A 230 -4.58 -1.66 11.64
CA ALA A 230 -5.79 -1.71 12.47
C ALA A 230 -5.47 -2.02 13.94
N ALA A 231 -4.45 -2.85 14.20
CA ALA A 231 -3.97 -3.15 15.54
C ALA A 231 -2.78 -2.30 16.01
N GLN A 232 -2.18 -1.53 15.10
CA GLN A 232 -0.97 -0.73 15.34
C GLN A 232 0.23 -1.58 15.81
N ASP A 233 0.41 -2.79 15.26
CA ASP A 233 1.49 -3.72 15.66
C ASP A 233 2.24 -4.34 14.47
N GLY A 234 3.50 -4.71 14.69
CA GLY A 234 4.35 -5.40 13.72
C GLY A 234 4.03 -6.91 13.64
N VAL A 235 4.00 -7.43 12.41
CA VAL A 235 3.72 -8.85 12.12
C VAL A 235 4.82 -9.49 11.29
N LEU A 236 5.11 -10.76 11.56
CA LEU A 236 5.85 -11.65 10.65
C LEU A 236 4.86 -12.54 9.90
N GLN A 237 5.10 -12.79 8.63
CA GLN A 237 4.24 -13.62 7.79
C GLN A 237 4.74 -15.05 7.82
N PHE A 238 4.09 -15.88 8.64
CA PHE A 238 4.29 -17.32 8.71
C PHE A 238 3.43 -18.01 7.65
N GLU A 239 3.52 -19.34 7.57
CA GLU A 239 2.64 -20.16 6.72
C GLU A 239 1.53 -20.80 7.55
N ASP A 240 0.32 -20.89 6.97
CA ASP A 240 -0.76 -21.75 7.45
C ASP A 240 -0.66 -23.18 6.88
N GLU A 241 -1.61 -24.05 7.23
CA GLU A 241 -1.66 -25.45 6.75
C GLU A 241 -1.80 -25.59 5.22
N SER A 242 -2.21 -24.52 4.52
CA SER A 242 -2.31 -24.47 3.06
C SER A 242 -1.10 -23.84 2.37
N GLY A 243 -0.12 -23.35 3.14
CA GLY A 243 1.04 -22.59 2.66
C GLY A 243 0.71 -21.14 2.28
N MET A 244 -0.36 -20.57 2.85
CA MET A 244 -0.78 -19.17 2.65
C MET A 244 -0.37 -18.31 3.86
N SER A 245 -0.41 -17.00 3.69
CA SER A 245 0.17 -16.04 4.64
C SER A 245 -0.61 -15.95 5.94
N TYR A 246 0.03 -16.34 7.04
CA TYR A 246 -0.50 -16.23 8.39
C TYR A 246 0.24 -15.14 9.19
N PRO A 247 -0.40 -13.99 9.49
CA PRO A 247 0.26 -12.90 10.21
C PRO A 247 0.41 -13.21 11.70
N VAL A 248 1.66 -13.21 12.18
CA VAL A 248 2.05 -13.49 13.57
C VAL A 248 2.58 -12.22 14.22
N ARG A 249 1.85 -11.73 15.23
CA ARG A 249 2.28 -10.61 16.08
C ARG A 249 3.39 -11.00 17.05
N GLY A 250 4.14 -10.01 17.53
CA GLY A 250 5.27 -10.21 18.43
C GLY A 250 4.91 -10.96 19.72
N GLU A 251 3.75 -10.66 20.32
CA GLU A 251 3.23 -11.38 21.49
C GLU A 251 3.01 -12.88 21.21
N MET A 252 2.43 -13.21 20.06
CA MET A 252 2.05 -14.58 19.70
C MET A 252 3.28 -15.47 19.44
N LEU A 253 4.31 -14.88 18.82
CA LEU A 253 5.62 -15.51 18.68
C LEU A 253 6.32 -15.64 20.04
N GLY A 254 6.27 -14.60 20.87
CA GLY A 254 6.80 -14.62 22.23
C GLY A 254 6.21 -15.73 23.10
N MET A 255 4.91 -16.00 22.97
CA MET A 255 4.24 -17.15 23.63
C MET A 255 4.79 -18.52 23.20
N GLN A 256 5.38 -18.67 22.01
CA GLN A 256 6.03 -19.93 21.61
C GLN A 256 7.49 -20.04 22.10
N LEU A 257 8.11 -18.91 22.46
CA LEU A 257 9.55 -18.82 22.73
C LEU A 257 9.92 -18.56 24.20
N HIS A 258 9.05 -17.94 25.02
CA HIS A 258 9.41 -17.46 26.36
C HIS A 258 9.84 -18.55 27.36
N ASP A 259 9.35 -19.78 27.17
CA ASP A 259 9.70 -20.93 28.01
C ASP A 259 10.91 -21.72 27.50
N HIS A 260 11.42 -21.41 26.31
CA HIS A 260 12.63 -22.04 25.76
C HIS A 260 13.89 -21.44 26.40
N ARG A 261 14.17 -21.81 27.66
CA ARG A 261 15.15 -21.17 28.57
C ARG A 261 16.60 -21.07 28.05
N SER A 262 16.97 -21.82 27.01
CA SER A 262 18.27 -21.74 26.35
C SER A 262 18.34 -20.69 25.24
N LEU A 263 17.20 -20.16 24.77
CA LEU A 263 17.17 -19.05 23.83
C LEU A 263 17.83 -17.82 24.47
N ARG A 264 18.67 -17.13 23.70
CA ARG A 264 19.22 -15.81 24.08
C ARG A 264 19.08 -14.74 23.01
N LEU A 265 18.96 -15.12 21.74
CA LEU A 265 18.90 -14.20 20.62
C LEU A 265 17.81 -14.61 19.64
N ALA A 266 17.01 -13.64 19.19
CA ALA A 266 16.26 -13.77 17.95
C ALA A 266 16.91 -12.92 16.85
N VAL A 267 16.95 -13.42 15.61
CA VAL A 267 17.37 -12.70 14.42
C VAL A 267 16.20 -12.72 13.44
N LEU A 268 15.62 -11.55 13.17
CA LEU A 268 14.43 -11.37 12.35
C LEU A 268 14.85 -10.73 11.01
N ASN A 269 15.28 -11.57 10.08
CA ASN A 269 15.64 -11.19 8.72
C ASN A 269 14.36 -11.05 7.86
N ALA A 270 13.58 -10.03 8.17
CA ALA A 270 12.29 -9.74 7.56
C ALA A 270 12.04 -8.23 7.50
N CYS A 271 11.49 -7.76 6.38
CA CYS A 271 11.19 -6.35 6.15
C CYS A 271 10.28 -5.79 7.26
N GLU A 272 10.60 -4.59 7.75
CA GLU A 272 9.86 -3.88 8.80
C GLU A 272 9.81 -4.56 10.19
N GLY A 273 10.56 -5.64 10.43
CA GLY A 273 10.61 -6.32 11.74
C GLY A 273 11.07 -5.45 12.92
N ALA A 274 11.67 -4.28 12.65
CA ALA A 274 12.08 -3.26 13.62
C ALA A 274 11.14 -2.03 13.73
N ARG A 275 10.02 -1.97 12.99
CA ARG A 275 9.05 -0.85 13.09
C ARG A 275 8.20 -0.91 14.37
N SER A 276 7.65 0.23 14.74
CA SER A 276 6.76 0.45 15.88
C SER A 276 5.60 1.38 15.51
N SER A 277 4.50 1.33 16.27
CA SER A 277 3.54 2.42 16.31
C SER A 277 4.11 3.60 17.08
N ARG A 278 3.73 4.80 16.66
CA ARG A 278 4.02 6.05 17.37
C ARG A 278 3.24 6.22 18.68
N GLN A 279 2.34 5.29 19.02
CA GLN A 279 1.49 5.35 20.22
C GLN A 279 1.88 4.33 21.30
N ASP A 280 2.50 3.21 20.95
CA ASP A 280 2.90 2.15 21.88
C ASP A 280 4.38 1.76 21.66
N PRO A 281 5.29 1.97 22.63
CA PRO A 281 6.70 1.61 22.51
C PRO A 281 6.97 0.09 22.47
N PHE A 282 5.95 -0.76 22.65
CA PHE A 282 6.07 -2.22 22.64
C PHE A 282 5.48 -2.89 21.40
N SER A 283 4.69 -2.15 20.63
CA SER A 283 4.31 -2.53 19.28
C SER A 283 5.55 -2.69 18.41
N GLY A 284 5.58 -3.75 17.61
CA GLY A 284 6.77 -4.21 16.90
C GLY A 284 7.31 -5.53 17.46
N VAL A 285 7.66 -6.43 16.54
CA VAL A 285 7.98 -7.84 16.86
C VAL A 285 9.18 -7.94 17.81
N ALA A 286 10.23 -7.13 17.59
CA ALA A 286 11.42 -7.15 18.42
C ALA A 286 11.14 -6.69 19.87
N GLN A 287 10.38 -5.61 20.04
CA GLN A 287 10.03 -5.00 21.33
C GLN A 287 9.15 -5.96 22.16
N SER A 288 8.14 -6.57 21.53
CA SER A 288 7.32 -7.63 22.10
C SER A 288 8.14 -8.85 22.54
N LEU A 289 9.09 -9.31 21.72
CA LEU A 289 9.97 -10.43 22.09
C LEU A 289 10.88 -10.09 23.29
N LEU A 290 11.37 -8.85 23.41
CA LEU A 290 12.08 -8.40 24.61
C LEU A 290 11.19 -8.48 25.86
N GLN A 291 9.94 -7.99 25.80
CA GLN A 291 9.00 -8.13 26.92
C GLN A 291 8.84 -9.62 27.31
N GLN A 292 8.62 -10.48 26.31
CA GLN A 292 8.47 -11.94 26.43
C GLN A 292 9.81 -12.68 26.68
N ARG A 293 10.73 -12.04 27.42
CA ARG A 293 11.98 -12.57 27.98
C ARG A 293 13.10 -12.94 27.00
N VAL A 294 12.99 -12.69 25.70
CA VAL A 294 14.15 -12.81 24.81
C VAL A 294 15.17 -11.70 25.20
N PRO A 295 16.44 -12.00 25.53
CA PRO A 295 17.35 -10.99 26.04
C PRO A 295 17.84 -9.98 24.99
N ALA A 296 17.92 -10.39 23.72
CA ALA A 296 18.24 -9.52 22.59
C ALA A 296 17.51 -9.98 21.31
N VAL A 297 17.20 -9.01 20.45
CA VAL A 297 16.64 -9.24 19.12
C VAL A 297 17.40 -8.38 18.11
N ILE A 298 17.83 -8.99 17.01
CA ILE A 298 18.26 -8.28 15.81
C ILE A 298 17.07 -8.27 14.84
N ALA A 299 16.71 -7.12 14.30
CA ALA A 299 15.62 -6.98 13.34
C ALA A 299 15.95 -5.97 12.25
N MET A 300 15.40 -6.14 11.05
CA MET A 300 15.69 -5.25 9.92
C MET A 300 14.74 -4.05 9.89
N GLN A 301 15.30 -2.84 9.75
CA GLN A 301 14.52 -1.60 9.61
C GLN A 301 14.09 -1.34 8.15
N PHE A 302 14.80 -1.91 7.19
CA PHE A 302 14.61 -1.76 5.74
C PHE A 302 14.64 -3.12 5.05
N GLU A 303 14.43 -3.16 3.73
CA GLU A 303 14.83 -4.34 2.94
C GLU A 303 16.37 -4.50 3.01
N ILE A 304 16.84 -5.75 3.05
CA ILE A 304 18.25 -6.12 2.93
C ILE A 304 18.40 -7.07 1.74
N SER A 305 19.46 -6.89 0.95
CA SER A 305 19.73 -7.74 -0.22
C SER A 305 20.28 -9.10 0.18
N ASP A 306 20.01 -10.12 -0.62
CA ASP A 306 20.50 -11.50 -0.45
C ASP A 306 22.04 -11.56 -0.23
N ALA A 307 22.78 -10.64 -0.86
CA ALA A 307 24.22 -10.50 -0.73
C ALA A 307 24.65 -9.86 0.60
N ALA A 308 23.99 -8.78 1.02
CA ALA A 308 24.25 -8.15 2.32
C ALA A 308 23.82 -9.07 3.48
N ALA A 309 22.70 -9.78 3.35
CA ALA A 309 22.22 -10.75 4.33
C ALA A 309 23.21 -11.92 4.52
N LYS A 310 23.81 -12.42 3.43
CA LYS A 310 24.87 -13.44 3.49
C LYS A 310 26.12 -12.95 4.23
N VAL A 311 26.60 -11.73 3.93
CA VAL A 311 27.76 -11.13 4.64
C VAL A 311 27.43 -10.86 6.10
N PHE A 312 26.25 -10.31 6.39
CA PHE A 312 25.78 -10.08 7.75
C PHE A 312 25.76 -11.36 8.58
N ALA A 313 25.11 -12.42 8.08
CA ALA A 313 25.01 -13.68 8.79
C ALA A 313 26.39 -14.30 9.06
N LEU A 314 27.29 -14.28 8.07
CA LEU A 314 28.64 -14.81 8.22
C LEU A 314 29.41 -14.11 9.34
N GLU A 315 29.60 -12.81 9.23
CA GLU A 315 30.44 -12.05 10.17
C GLU A 315 29.79 -11.98 11.56
N PHE A 316 28.46 -11.91 11.64
CA PHE A 316 27.74 -11.96 12.91
C PHE A 316 27.96 -13.30 13.64
N TYR A 317 27.66 -14.42 12.99
CA TYR A 317 27.80 -15.72 13.65
C TYR A 317 29.26 -16.12 13.87
N ARG A 318 30.21 -15.64 13.04
CA ARG A 318 31.66 -15.77 13.30
C ARG A 318 32.04 -15.02 14.57
N ALA A 319 31.75 -13.72 14.66
CA ALA A 319 32.12 -12.92 15.83
C ALA A 319 31.49 -13.47 17.12
N VAL A 320 30.23 -13.93 17.07
CA VAL A 320 29.59 -14.61 18.21
C VAL A 320 30.27 -15.94 18.55
N ALA A 321 30.67 -16.76 17.57
CA ALA A 321 31.38 -18.02 17.79
C ALA A 321 32.82 -17.86 18.31
N GLU A 322 33.45 -16.72 18.04
CA GLU A 322 34.72 -16.26 18.64
C GLU A 322 34.53 -15.77 20.09
N GLY A 323 33.28 -15.67 20.57
CA GLY A 323 32.95 -15.28 21.93
C GLY A 323 32.70 -13.78 22.13
N ASN A 324 32.66 -12.98 21.07
CA ASN A 324 32.35 -11.55 21.18
C ASN A 324 30.89 -11.34 21.64
N PRO A 325 30.62 -10.27 22.41
CA PRO A 325 29.26 -9.91 22.78
C PRO A 325 28.48 -9.43 21.54
N VAL A 326 27.15 -9.56 21.55
CA VAL A 326 26.33 -9.43 20.32
C VAL A 326 26.30 -8.03 19.72
N ASP A 327 26.57 -7.01 20.54
CA ASP A 327 26.72 -5.62 20.15
C ASP A 327 28.03 -5.37 19.38
N ALA A 328 29.14 -5.96 19.83
CA ALA A 328 30.39 -6.01 19.06
C ALA A 328 30.20 -6.80 17.75
N ALA A 329 29.54 -7.96 17.79
CA ALA A 329 29.30 -8.80 16.62
C ALA A 329 28.43 -8.11 15.55
N VAL A 330 27.40 -7.34 15.95
CA VAL A 330 26.66 -6.47 15.03
C VAL A 330 27.58 -5.42 14.43
N CYS A 331 28.43 -4.75 15.22
CA CYS A 331 29.33 -3.71 14.71
C CYS A 331 30.40 -4.25 13.74
N GLU A 332 30.94 -5.46 13.94
CA GLU A 332 31.79 -6.12 12.94
C GLU A 332 31.04 -6.43 11.65
N SER A 333 29.79 -6.89 11.76
CA SER A 333 28.93 -7.12 10.60
C SER A 333 28.66 -5.82 9.83
N ARG A 334 28.47 -4.69 10.54
CA ARG A 334 28.34 -3.35 9.93
C ARG A 334 29.63 -2.92 9.25
N LYS A 335 30.81 -3.15 9.85
CA LYS A 335 32.12 -2.89 9.23
C LYS A 335 32.31 -3.68 7.93
N ALA A 336 31.93 -4.96 7.91
CA ALA A 336 32.02 -5.81 6.72
C ALA A 336 31.07 -5.40 5.58
N LEU A 337 29.93 -4.79 5.93
CA LEU A 337 28.96 -4.19 5.00
C LEU A 337 29.28 -2.73 4.60
N PHE A 338 30.26 -2.07 5.22
CA PHE A 338 30.60 -0.67 4.92
C PHE A 338 31.45 -0.54 3.65
N LYS A 339 30.86 -0.86 2.49
CA LYS A 339 31.50 -0.91 1.17
C LYS A 339 30.59 -0.31 0.09
N GLU A 340 31.19 0.18 -1.01
CA GLU A 340 30.48 0.74 -2.16
C GLU A 340 29.38 -0.22 -2.71
N GLU A 341 29.63 -1.52 -2.65
CA GLU A 341 28.74 -2.57 -3.18
C GLU A 341 27.43 -2.77 -2.39
N PHE A 342 27.38 -2.39 -1.11
CA PHE A 342 26.20 -2.51 -0.23
C PHE A 342 25.57 -1.16 0.14
N GLY A 343 26.11 -0.04 -0.36
CA GLY A 343 25.59 1.30 -0.13
C GLY A 343 25.45 1.68 1.36
N GLN A 344 24.23 1.59 1.87
CA GLN A 344 23.86 1.89 3.26
C GLN A 344 23.18 0.73 4.00
N GLU A 345 23.17 -0.49 3.42
CA GLU A 345 22.56 -1.69 4.02
C GLU A 345 23.24 -2.10 5.34
N TRP A 346 24.43 -1.60 5.64
CA TRP A 346 25.08 -1.73 6.96
C TRP A 346 24.26 -1.13 8.10
N ALA A 347 23.36 -0.16 7.83
CA ALA A 347 22.50 0.41 8.86
C ALA A 347 21.20 -0.38 9.07
N THR A 348 20.84 -1.28 8.14
CA THR A 348 19.57 -2.04 8.15
C THR A 348 19.39 -2.94 9.38
N PRO A 349 20.41 -3.66 9.89
CA PRO A 349 20.28 -4.48 11.09
C PRO A 349 20.28 -3.61 12.36
N VAL A 350 19.15 -3.64 13.07
CA VAL A 350 18.94 -2.93 14.34
C VAL A 350 19.04 -3.92 15.51
N LEU A 351 19.81 -3.56 16.54
CA LEU A 351 19.98 -4.37 17.75
C LEU A 351 19.13 -3.81 18.92
N TYR A 352 18.13 -4.58 19.30
CA TYR A 352 17.30 -4.39 20.48
C TYR A 352 17.79 -5.27 21.63
N MET A 353 17.95 -4.72 22.83
CA MET A 353 18.40 -5.49 24.02
C MET A 353 17.61 -5.12 25.29
N ARG A 354 17.40 -6.13 26.13
CA ARG A 354 17.08 -6.00 27.57
C ARG A 354 18.11 -6.65 28.48
N SER A 355 19.05 -7.42 27.92
CA SER A 355 20.24 -7.87 28.62
C SER A 355 21.09 -6.65 28.95
N GLN A 356 21.45 -6.48 30.23
CA GLN A 356 22.27 -5.33 30.68
C GLN A 356 23.65 -5.37 30.01
N GLU A 357 24.16 -6.57 29.73
CA GLU A 357 25.43 -6.81 29.02
C GLU A 357 25.18 -7.46 27.65
N GLY A 358 26.02 -7.16 26.66
CA GLY A 358 25.99 -7.81 25.34
C GLY A 358 26.49 -9.26 25.32
N GLN A 359 27.11 -9.75 26.41
CA GLN A 359 27.64 -11.11 26.49
C GLN A 359 26.50 -12.11 26.71
N LEU A 360 25.84 -12.53 25.63
CA LEU A 360 24.72 -13.48 25.73
C LEU A 360 25.15 -14.94 25.96
N PHE A 361 26.39 -15.27 25.57
CA PHE A 361 26.92 -16.63 25.62
C PHE A 361 28.30 -16.65 26.30
N GLU A 362 28.44 -17.46 27.34
CA GLU A 362 29.73 -17.88 27.90
C GLU A 362 30.15 -19.16 27.15
N LEU A 363 30.93 -19.00 26.08
CA LEU A 363 31.37 -20.13 25.25
C LEU A 363 32.48 -20.91 25.93
N GLN A 364 32.30 -22.22 26.05
CA GLN A 364 33.32 -23.15 26.52
C GLN A 364 33.94 -23.84 25.30
N ALA A 365 35.23 -23.58 25.08
CA ALA A 365 36.01 -24.28 24.06
C ALA A 365 36.00 -25.79 24.35
N VAL A 366 35.81 -26.59 23.30
CA VAL A 366 35.95 -28.04 23.39
C VAL A 366 37.43 -28.33 23.60
N VAL A 367 37.82 -28.63 24.83
CA VAL A 367 39.14 -29.20 25.13
C VAL A 367 39.20 -30.55 24.44
N ALA A 368 39.90 -30.60 23.29
CA ALA A 368 40.17 -31.85 22.60
C ALA A 368 40.84 -32.82 23.60
N PRO A 369 40.27 -34.02 23.83
CA PRO A 369 40.85 -34.95 24.80
C PRO A 369 42.27 -35.32 24.34
N PRO A 370 43.25 -35.38 25.26
CA PRO A 370 44.60 -35.80 24.89
C PRO A 370 44.53 -37.21 24.29
N PHE A 371 45.27 -37.42 23.20
CA PHE A 371 45.26 -38.68 22.44
C PHE A 371 45.40 -39.90 23.38
N PRO A 372 44.46 -40.87 23.35
CA PRO A 372 44.50 -42.01 24.25
C PRO A 372 45.82 -42.78 24.18
N ASP A 373 46.42 -43.01 25.35
CA ASP A 373 47.72 -43.65 25.46
C ASP A 373 47.69 -45.09 24.90
N LYS A 374 48.75 -45.45 24.16
CA LYS A 374 48.85 -46.75 23.45
C LYS A 374 49.03 -47.94 24.40
N GLU A 375 49.40 -47.71 25.66
CA GLU A 375 49.63 -48.80 26.62
C GLU A 375 48.34 -49.42 27.19
N LEU A 376 47.23 -48.66 27.30
CA LEU A 376 46.01 -49.16 27.98
C LEU A 376 45.40 -50.37 27.25
N LYS A 377 45.23 -50.23 25.92
CA LYS A 377 44.70 -51.29 25.03
C LYS A 377 45.53 -52.57 25.00
N LYS A 378 46.78 -52.55 25.47
CA LYS A 378 47.61 -53.75 25.52
C LYS A 378 47.27 -54.63 26.74
N ARG A 379 47.00 -54.01 27.89
CA ARG A 379 46.75 -54.73 29.15
C ARG A 379 45.37 -55.40 29.16
N GLU A 380 44.36 -54.70 28.67
CA GLU A 380 42.98 -55.21 28.52
C GLU A 380 42.90 -56.45 27.61
N LEU A 381 43.78 -56.53 26.59
CA LEU A 381 43.83 -57.65 25.65
C LEU A 381 44.45 -58.92 26.25
N GLU A 382 45.47 -58.77 27.12
CA GLU A 382 46.22 -59.89 27.69
C GLU A 382 45.46 -60.63 28.81
N GLU A 383 44.55 -59.96 29.53
CA GLU A 383 43.63 -60.62 30.49
C GLU A 383 42.46 -61.33 29.79
N ALA A 384 41.87 -60.70 28.77
CA ALA A 384 40.76 -61.30 28.01
C ALA A 384 41.15 -62.65 27.36
N GLN A 385 42.37 -62.76 26.85
CA GLN A 385 42.88 -63.99 26.23
C GLN A 385 42.99 -65.17 27.21
N LYS A 386 43.31 -64.93 28.49
CA LYS A 386 43.40 -66.00 29.50
C LYS A 386 42.04 -66.53 29.92
N GLN A 387 41.02 -65.67 29.98
CA GLN A 387 39.66 -66.10 30.34
C GLN A 387 38.94 -66.81 29.17
N ALA A 388 39.22 -66.41 27.93
CA ALA A 388 38.65 -67.04 26.74
C ALA A 388 39.09 -68.51 26.56
N ALA A 389 40.35 -68.83 26.84
CA ALA A 389 40.92 -70.15 26.60
C ALA A 389 40.19 -71.28 27.37
N ALA A 390 39.80 -71.04 28.62
CA ALA A 390 39.14 -72.04 29.47
C ALA A 390 37.66 -72.28 29.12
N LYS A 391 37.04 -71.41 28.31
CA LYS A 391 35.63 -71.50 27.91
C LYS A 391 35.45 -72.05 26.49
N ALA A 392 36.53 -72.17 25.74
CA ALA A 392 36.53 -72.47 24.30
C ALA A 392 36.37 -73.96 23.94
N GLU A 393 36.56 -74.90 24.87
CA GLU A 393 36.35 -76.34 24.59
C GLU A 393 34.88 -76.73 24.73
N ASP A 394 34.22 -76.40 25.84
CA ASP A 394 32.79 -76.70 26.06
C ASP A 394 31.87 -76.01 25.05
N GLU A 395 32.16 -74.76 24.67
CA GLU A 395 31.35 -74.04 23.67
C GLU A 395 31.53 -74.61 22.25
N ARG A 396 32.59 -75.37 21.97
CA ARG A 396 32.88 -75.88 20.62
C ARG A 396 31.87 -76.94 20.18
N ALA A 397 31.57 -77.90 21.06
CA ALA A 397 30.58 -78.94 20.79
C ALA A 397 29.16 -78.36 20.61
N ALA A 398 28.77 -77.40 21.46
CA ALA A 398 27.48 -76.73 21.36
C ALA A 398 27.34 -75.83 20.12
N LYS A 399 28.46 -75.30 19.61
CA LYS A 399 28.49 -74.41 18.44
C LYS A 399 28.27 -75.16 17.12
N GLU A 400 28.89 -76.32 16.92
CA GLU A 400 28.79 -77.06 15.66
C GLU A 400 27.35 -77.56 15.37
N GLU A 401 26.61 -77.99 16.41
CA GLU A 401 25.18 -78.32 16.28
C GLU A 401 24.30 -77.10 16.01
N LYS A 402 24.58 -75.98 16.69
CA LYS A 402 23.84 -74.72 16.51
C LYS A 402 24.07 -74.11 15.13
N GLU A 403 25.28 -74.20 14.59
CA GLU A 403 25.59 -73.72 13.23
C GLU A 403 24.92 -74.57 12.15
N ARG A 404 24.80 -75.90 12.33
CA ARG A 404 24.02 -76.78 11.45
C ARG A 404 22.56 -76.34 11.33
N LEU A 405 21.86 -76.24 12.47
CA LEU A 405 20.46 -75.81 12.53
C LEU A 405 20.26 -74.37 12.04
N THR A 406 21.22 -73.47 12.29
CA THR A 406 21.16 -72.08 11.80
C THR A 406 21.32 -72.01 10.28
N ARG A 407 22.11 -72.91 9.67
CA ARG A 407 22.28 -72.99 8.22
C ARG A 407 21.03 -73.54 7.53
N GLU A 408 20.48 -74.64 8.03
CA GLU A 408 19.22 -75.21 7.52
C GLU A 408 18.07 -74.20 7.60
N LYS A 409 17.95 -73.46 8.72
CA LYS A 409 16.98 -72.37 8.83
C LYS A 409 17.23 -71.27 7.80
N LYS A 410 18.47 -70.81 7.62
CA LYS A 410 18.79 -69.76 6.65
C LYS A 410 18.51 -70.17 5.21
N GLU A 411 18.78 -71.41 4.82
CA GLU A 411 18.46 -71.92 3.48
C GLU A 411 16.93 -71.96 3.26
N GLN A 412 16.13 -72.35 4.27
CA GLN A 412 14.66 -72.27 4.19
C GLN A 412 14.13 -70.81 4.19
N GLU A 413 14.72 -69.93 5.00
CA GLU A 413 14.34 -68.52 5.14
C GLU A 413 14.69 -67.71 3.87
N GLN A 414 15.81 -68.04 3.21
CA GLN A 414 16.17 -67.51 1.89
C GLN A 414 15.25 -68.04 0.79
N LEU A 415 14.97 -69.35 0.73
CA LEU A 415 14.07 -69.92 -0.28
C LEU A 415 12.63 -69.37 -0.15
N ALA A 416 12.21 -69.07 1.08
CA ALA A 416 10.95 -68.37 1.35
C ALA A 416 11.00 -66.90 0.90
N LEU A 417 12.13 -66.20 1.07
CA LEU A 417 12.33 -64.84 0.56
C LEU A 417 12.29 -64.79 -0.97
N GLU A 418 13.05 -65.64 -1.65
CA GLU A 418 13.11 -65.71 -3.11
C GLU A 418 11.73 -66.01 -3.72
N LYS A 419 10.96 -66.91 -3.10
CA LYS A 419 9.57 -67.15 -3.48
C LYS A 419 8.67 -65.94 -3.23
N ALA A 420 8.73 -65.34 -2.03
CA ALA A 420 7.92 -64.17 -1.69
C ALA A 420 8.30 -62.92 -2.51
N GLU A 421 9.51 -62.87 -3.07
CA GLU A 421 9.93 -61.85 -4.04
C GLU A 421 9.40 -62.16 -5.44
N ALA A 422 9.50 -63.41 -5.91
CA ALA A 422 8.90 -63.83 -7.19
C ALA A 422 7.36 -63.62 -7.22
N ASP A 423 6.67 -63.98 -6.14
CA ASP A 423 5.22 -63.76 -5.97
C ASP A 423 4.88 -62.26 -5.95
N ARG A 424 5.73 -61.40 -5.34
CA ARG A 424 5.57 -59.93 -5.38
C ARG A 424 5.88 -59.33 -6.75
N GLN A 425 6.91 -59.80 -7.46
CA GLN A 425 7.22 -59.36 -8.82
C GLN A 425 6.10 -59.76 -9.80
N ALA A 426 5.50 -60.93 -9.63
CA ALA A 426 4.32 -61.35 -10.39
C ALA A 426 3.08 -60.48 -10.09
N ALA A 427 2.82 -60.17 -8.82
CA ALA A 427 1.74 -59.28 -8.42
C ALA A 427 1.94 -57.84 -8.95
N ALA A 428 3.13 -57.26 -8.78
CA ALA A 428 3.47 -55.93 -9.28
C ALA A 428 3.37 -55.85 -10.80
N LYS A 429 3.76 -56.90 -11.53
CA LYS A 429 3.56 -56.97 -12.99
C LYS A 429 2.07 -57.01 -13.37
N ALA A 430 1.26 -57.81 -12.69
CA ALA A 430 -0.18 -57.87 -12.94
C ALA A 430 -0.90 -56.55 -12.59
N GLU A 431 -0.45 -55.84 -11.55
CA GLU A 431 -0.90 -54.48 -11.22
C GLU A 431 -0.49 -53.48 -12.31
N ALA A 432 0.77 -53.49 -12.76
CA ALA A 432 1.25 -52.62 -13.84
C ALA A 432 0.50 -52.83 -15.16
N GLU A 433 0.24 -54.08 -15.55
CA GLU A 433 -0.58 -54.42 -16.72
C GLU A 433 -2.03 -53.92 -16.56
N ARG A 434 -2.59 -53.97 -15.33
CA ARG A 434 -3.93 -53.43 -15.03
C ARG A 434 -3.98 -51.90 -15.02
N VAL A 435 -2.94 -51.23 -14.53
CA VAL A 435 -2.80 -49.77 -14.55
C VAL A 435 -2.67 -49.28 -15.99
N ALA A 436 -1.78 -49.86 -16.80
CA ALA A 436 -1.64 -49.51 -18.21
C ALA A 436 -2.94 -49.71 -19.02
N ALA A 437 -3.72 -50.76 -18.70
CA ALA A 437 -5.03 -50.98 -19.31
C ALA A 437 -6.10 -49.94 -18.89
N LEU A 438 -6.00 -49.38 -17.69
CA LEU A 438 -6.86 -48.29 -17.23
C LEU A 438 -6.43 -46.93 -17.81
N GLU A 439 -5.13 -46.67 -17.92
CA GLU A 439 -4.56 -45.47 -18.52
C GLU A 439 -4.89 -45.40 -20.02
N ALA A 440 -4.67 -46.48 -20.78
CA ALA A 440 -5.06 -46.56 -22.19
C ALA A 440 -6.57 -46.43 -22.42
N LYS A 441 -7.41 -46.71 -21.40
CA LYS A 441 -8.85 -46.46 -21.43
C LYS A 441 -9.18 -44.99 -21.11
N ALA A 442 -8.47 -44.38 -20.17
CA ALA A 442 -8.60 -42.97 -19.82
C ALA A 442 -8.15 -42.04 -20.96
N GLU A 443 -7.04 -42.35 -21.63
CA GLU A 443 -6.56 -41.60 -22.81
C GLU A 443 -7.60 -41.61 -23.94
N ARG A 444 -8.19 -42.77 -24.25
CA ARG A 444 -9.25 -42.89 -25.28
C ARG A 444 -10.49 -42.07 -24.94
N ALA A 445 -10.87 -42.01 -23.67
CA ALA A 445 -11.97 -41.16 -23.21
C ALA A 445 -11.61 -39.67 -23.35
N ALA A 446 -10.42 -39.27 -22.88
CA ALA A 446 -9.93 -37.90 -22.97
C ALA A 446 -9.74 -37.43 -24.42
N GLN A 447 -9.35 -38.30 -25.33
CA GLN A 447 -9.27 -38.01 -26.76
C GLN A 447 -10.66 -37.77 -27.36
N ALA A 448 -11.62 -38.67 -27.10
CA ALA A 448 -13.00 -38.51 -27.58
C ALA A 448 -13.65 -37.21 -27.07
N GLU A 449 -13.38 -36.84 -25.81
CA GLU A 449 -13.88 -35.59 -25.23
C GLU A 449 -13.18 -34.34 -25.79
N ARG A 450 -11.88 -34.40 -26.09
CA ARG A 450 -11.17 -33.34 -26.83
C ARG A 450 -11.71 -33.17 -28.24
N GLU A 451 -12.01 -34.25 -28.95
CA GLU A 451 -12.59 -34.22 -30.29
C GLU A 451 -14.01 -33.62 -30.27
N ARG A 452 -14.82 -33.97 -29.26
CA ARG A 452 -16.13 -33.34 -29.01
C ARG A 452 -16.01 -31.85 -28.73
N LEU A 453 -15.18 -31.43 -27.78
CA LEU A 453 -14.98 -30.01 -27.42
C LEU A 453 -14.43 -29.20 -28.61
N THR A 454 -13.55 -29.79 -29.42
CA THR A 454 -13.04 -29.16 -30.65
C THR A 454 -14.16 -28.96 -31.68
N ARG A 455 -15.14 -29.86 -31.75
CA ARG A 455 -16.31 -29.73 -32.63
C ARG A 455 -17.28 -28.67 -32.11
N GLU A 456 -17.65 -28.73 -30.83
CA GLU A 456 -18.55 -27.75 -30.20
C GLU A 456 -17.98 -26.33 -30.28
N LYS A 457 -16.66 -26.17 -30.10
CA LYS A 457 -15.96 -24.89 -30.32
C LYS A 457 -16.05 -24.39 -31.77
N LYS A 458 -15.87 -25.26 -32.77
CA LYS A 458 -16.00 -24.86 -34.19
C LYS A 458 -17.43 -24.45 -34.55
N GLU A 459 -18.43 -25.16 -34.02
CA GLU A 459 -19.84 -24.82 -34.22
C GLU A 459 -20.19 -23.48 -33.55
N GLN A 460 -19.62 -23.16 -32.37
CA GLN A 460 -19.72 -21.84 -31.74
C GLN A 460 -18.96 -20.73 -32.50
N GLU A 461 -17.74 -20.99 -32.99
CA GLU A 461 -16.95 -20.03 -33.77
C GLU A 461 -17.65 -19.67 -35.09
N GLN A 462 -18.28 -20.65 -35.76
CA GLN A 462 -19.08 -20.40 -36.95
C GLN A 462 -20.33 -19.56 -36.63
N LEU A 463 -21.08 -19.90 -35.58
CA LEU A 463 -22.27 -19.15 -35.17
C LEU A 463 -21.94 -17.70 -34.77
N ALA A 464 -20.78 -17.49 -34.14
CA ALA A 464 -20.27 -16.15 -33.82
C ALA A 464 -19.86 -15.36 -35.07
N LEU A 465 -19.27 -16.01 -36.08
CA LEU A 465 -18.94 -15.40 -37.38
C LEU A 465 -20.19 -14.99 -38.15
N GLU A 466 -21.19 -15.86 -38.25
CA GLU A 466 -22.47 -15.57 -38.92
C GLU A 466 -23.19 -14.40 -38.24
N LYS A 467 -23.24 -14.39 -36.89
CA LYS A 467 -23.79 -13.26 -36.14
C LYS A 467 -22.99 -11.97 -36.37
N ALA A 468 -21.67 -12.02 -36.28
CA ALA A 468 -20.82 -10.84 -36.48
C ALA A 468 -20.88 -10.31 -37.92
N GLU A 469 -21.23 -11.13 -38.91
CA GLU A 469 -21.55 -10.65 -40.27
C GLU A 469 -22.93 -10.00 -40.34
N ALA A 470 -23.97 -10.61 -39.76
CA ALA A 470 -25.31 -10.02 -39.68
C ALA A 470 -25.31 -8.65 -38.96
N ASP A 471 -24.60 -8.54 -37.84
CA ASP A 471 -24.45 -7.28 -37.08
C ASP A 471 -23.71 -6.21 -37.92
N ARG A 472 -22.71 -6.60 -38.73
CA ARG A 472 -22.02 -5.69 -39.67
C ARG A 472 -22.91 -5.24 -40.83
N GLN A 473 -23.71 -6.14 -41.40
CA GLN A 473 -24.67 -5.80 -42.46
C GLN A 473 -25.77 -4.86 -41.94
N ALA A 474 -26.26 -5.09 -40.71
CA ALA A 474 -27.20 -4.20 -40.04
C ALA A 474 -26.60 -2.81 -39.76
N ALA A 475 -25.36 -2.74 -39.26
CA ALA A 475 -24.66 -1.48 -39.03
C ALA A 475 -24.44 -0.68 -40.33
N ALA A 476 -23.94 -1.33 -41.39
CA ALA A 476 -23.72 -0.70 -42.69
C ALA A 476 -25.04 -0.18 -43.31
N LYS A 477 -26.15 -0.90 -43.13
CA LYS A 477 -27.48 -0.43 -43.56
C LYS A 477 -27.92 0.81 -42.77
N ALA A 478 -27.78 0.80 -41.44
CA ALA A 478 -28.14 1.94 -40.60
C ALA A 478 -27.26 3.18 -40.87
N GLU A 479 -26.00 2.99 -41.24
CA GLU A 479 -25.11 4.06 -41.68
C GLU A 479 -25.53 4.62 -43.05
N ALA A 480 -25.86 3.77 -44.02
CA ALA A 480 -26.38 4.19 -45.33
C ALA A 480 -27.70 4.97 -45.20
N GLU A 481 -28.63 4.52 -44.33
CA GLU A 481 -29.88 5.23 -44.05
C GLU A 481 -29.62 6.60 -43.40
N ARG A 482 -28.68 6.69 -42.44
CA ARG A 482 -28.24 7.97 -41.86
C ARG A 482 -27.62 8.91 -42.88
N LEU A 483 -26.74 8.41 -43.76
CA LEU A 483 -26.10 9.22 -44.80
C LEU A 483 -27.12 9.73 -45.83
N ALA A 484 -28.08 8.90 -46.25
CA ALA A 484 -29.17 9.32 -47.12
C ALA A 484 -30.07 10.38 -46.46
N GLN A 485 -30.35 10.24 -45.16
CA GLN A 485 -31.15 11.22 -44.42
C GLN A 485 -30.40 12.54 -44.20
N ALA A 486 -29.07 12.49 -43.97
CA ALA A 486 -28.21 13.67 -43.90
C ALA A 486 -28.07 14.38 -45.27
N GLU A 487 -27.92 13.64 -46.37
CA GLU A 487 -27.98 14.20 -47.73
C GLU A 487 -29.32 14.89 -48.01
N LYS A 488 -30.44 14.27 -47.59
CA LYS A 488 -31.77 14.88 -47.76
C LYS A 488 -31.86 16.20 -46.99
N GLN A 489 -31.47 16.22 -45.71
CA GLN A 489 -31.43 17.44 -44.91
C GLN A 489 -30.52 18.51 -45.51
N ARG A 490 -29.35 18.13 -46.02
CA ARG A 490 -28.42 19.05 -46.69
C ARG A 490 -29.04 19.64 -47.96
N ARG A 491 -29.71 18.85 -48.81
CA ARG A 491 -30.40 19.37 -50.01
C ARG A 491 -31.58 20.28 -49.65
N GLU A 492 -32.28 19.99 -48.54
CA GLU A 492 -33.34 20.86 -48.00
C GLU A 492 -32.78 22.19 -47.47
N GLN A 493 -31.60 22.17 -46.84
CA GLN A 493 -30.86 23.37 -46.41
C GLN A 493 -30.30 24.18 -47.58
N GLU A 494 -29.59 23.54 -48.52
CA GLU A 494 -29.05 24.19 -49.73
C GLU A 494 -30.16 24.85 -50.56
N LYS A 495 -31.35 24.22 -50.63
CA LYS A 495 -32.52 24.85 -51.24
C LYS A 495 -33.03 26.04 -50.44
N ALA A 496 -33.18 25.91 -49.11
CA ALA A 496 -33.65 27.02 -48.28
C ALA A 496 -32.70 28.23 -48.32
N GLU A 497 -31.39 28.00 -48.43
CA GLU A 497 -30.38 29.04 -48.62
C GLU A 497 -30.49 29.69 -50.02
N GLN A 498 -30.71 28.91 -51.07
CA GLN A 498 -30.97 29.44 -52.42
C GLN A 498 -32.28 30.24 -52.49
N ASP A 499 -33.36 29.75 -51.89
CA ASP A 499 -34.65 30.45 -51.81
C ASP A 499 -34.50 31.77 -51.01
N PHE A 500 -33.72 31.78 -49.92
CA PHE A 500 -33.38 33.00 -49.16
C PHE A 500 -32.54 33.99 -49.96
N LEU A 501 -31.48 33.54 -50.65
CA LEU A 501 -30.63 34.38 -51.50
C LEU A 501 -31.40 34.95 -52.69
N ALA A 502 -32.35 34.18 -53.26
CA ALA A 502 -33.24 34.66 -54.31
C ALA A 502 -34.18 35.78 -53.79
N LEU A 503 -34.79 35.60 -52.62
CA LEU A 503 -35.62 36.63 -51.98
C LEU A 503 -34.82 37.90 -51.66
N ALA A 504 -33.64 37.76 -51.04
CA ALA A 504 -32.76 38.89 -50.73
C ALA A 504 -32.30 39.63 -51.99
N ARG A 505 -32.08 38.91 -53.11
CA ARG A 505 -31.78 39.52 -54.41
C ARG A 505 -32.97 40.27 -54.99
N VAL A 506 -34.17 39.70 -54.97
CA VAL A 506 -35.39 40.39 -55.44
C VAL A 506 -35.67 41.65 -54.61
N GLU A 507 -35.47 41.59 -53.28
CA GLU A 507 -35.60 42.77 -52.42
C GLU A 507 -34.55 43.84 -52.72
N ALA A 508 -33.29 43.45 -52.97
CA ALA A 508 -32.24 44.37 -53.39
C ALA A 508 -32.56 45.01 -54.76
N GLU A 509 -33.01 44.23 -55.74
CA GLU A 509 -33.40 44.72 -57.06
C GLU A 509 -34.60 45.70 -56.95
N LEU A 510 -35.60 45.41 -56.11
CA LEU A 510 -36.70 46.34 -55.77
C LEU A 510 -36.20 47.66 -55.17
N ARG A 511 -35.37 47.61 -54.13
CA ARG A 511 -34.78 48.81 -53.51
C ARG A 511 -33.93 49.63 -54.50
N THR A 512 -33.27 48.98 -55.46
CA THR A 512 -32.57 49.70 -56.55
C THR A 512 -33.53 50.30 -57.57
N ALA A 513 -34.66 49.66 -57.88
CA ALA A 513 -35.68 50.21 -58.75
C ALA A 513 -36.34 51.45 -58.14
N GLU A 514 -36.74 51.40 -56.87
CA GLU A 514 -37.32 52.53 -56.11
C GLU A 514 -36.36 53.72 -56.05
N THR A 515 -35.08 53.48 -55.76
CA THR A 515 -34.07 54.56 -55.71
C THR A 515 -33.73 55.12 -57.09
N ILE A 516 -33.75 54.33 -58.16
CA ILE A 516 -33.63 54.81 -59.55
C ILE A 516 -34.86 55.63 -59.96
N GLU A 517 -36.07 55.23 -59.58
CA GLU A 517 -37.30 55.97 -59.89
C GLU A 517 -37.37 57.29 -59.11
N ALA A 518 -37.03 57.29 -57.82
CA ALA A 518 -36.88 58.51 -57.02
C ALA A 518 -35.81 59.46 -57.60
N ALA A 519 -34.67 58.92 -58.06
CA ALA A 519 -33.63 59.72 -58.72
C ALA A 519 -34.09 60.28 -60.08
N ARG A 520 -34.88 59.53 -60.86
CA ARG A 520 -35.50 60.00 -62.11
C ARG A 520 -36.51 61.11 -61.84
N ALA A 521 -37.39 60.96 -60.84
CA ALA A 521 -38.34 61.99 -60.43
C ALA A 521 -37.61 63.27 -59.98
N ALA A 522 -36.60 63.15 -59.12
CA ALA A 522 -35.80 64.28 -58.66
C ALA A 522 -35.02 64.97 -59.79
N ASN A 523 -34.55 64.24 -60.80
CA ASN A 523 -33.89 64.84 -61.97
C ASN A 523 -34.88 65.46 -62.95
N ALA A 524 -36.07 64.89 -63.16
CA ALA A 524 -37.13 65.49 -63.98
C ALA A 524 -37.65 66.79 -63.36
N GLU A 525 -37.76 66.84 -62.03
CA GLU A 525 -38.12 68.05 -61.29
C GLU A 525 -37.00 69.11 -61.34
N LYS A 526 -35.73 68.72 -61.19
CA LYS A 526 -34.58 69.61 -61.45
C LYS A 526 -34.56 70.12 -62.90
N GLU A 527 -34.93 69.30 -63.88
CA GLU A 527 -35.05 69.74 -65.27
C GLU A 527 -36.19 70.73 -65.49
N ARG A 528 -37.34 70.56 -64.81
CA ARG A 528 -38.42 71.56 -64.81
C ARG A 528 -37.95 72.87 -64.20
N GLN A 529 -37.43 72.82 -62.98
CA GLN A 529 -36.91 74.00 -62.27
C GLN A 529 -35.78 74.68 -63.06
N ALA A 530 -34.91 73.93 -63.76
CA ALA A 530 -33.89 74.48 -64.63
C ALA A 530 -34.45 75.08 -65.93
N LYS A 531 -35.52 74.52 -66.51
CA LYS A 531 -36.21 75.09 -67.69
C LYS A 531 -36.97 76.36 -67.31
N GLU A 532 -37.72 76.34 -66.21
CA GLU A 532 -38.40 77.50 -65.63
C GLU A 532 -37.41 78.59 -65.24
N ALA A 533 -36.31 78.25 -64.57
CA ALA A 533 -35.23 79.20 -64.29
C ALA A 533 -34.53 79.71 -65.56
N ALA A 534 -34.42 78.90 -66.62
CA ALA A 534 -33.86 79.33 -67.91
C ALA A 534 -34.84 80.15 -68.77
N GLU A 535 -36.15 80.06 -68.51
CA GLU A 535 -37.17 80.94 -69.10
C GLU A 535 -37.33 82.22 -68.29
N ALA A 536 -37.33 82.15 -66.96
CA ALA A 536 -37.25 83.32 -66.08
C ALA A 536 -35.94 84.10 -66.30
N ALA A 537 -34.81 83.44 -66.50
CA ALA A 537 -33.57 84.10 -66.88
C ALA A 537 -33.57 84.61 -68.33
N ARG A 538 -34.42 84.09 -69.23
CA ARG A 538 -34.60 84.64 -70.58
C ARG A 538 -35.53 85.85 -70.58
N SER A 539 -36.63 85.82 -69.84
CA SER A 539 -37.52 86.98 -69.68
C SER A 539 -36.86 88.08 -68.87
N LEU A 540 -36.12 87.74 -67.81
CA LEU A 540 -35.27 88.69 -67.09
C LEU A 540 -34.19 89.26 -68.02
N ARG A 541 -33.45 88.45 -68.78
CA ARG A 541 -32.49 88.99 -69.77
C ARG A 541 -33.14 89.83 -70.87
N GLN A 542 -34.39 89.57 -71.24
CA GLN A 542 -35.11 90.42 -72.20
C GLN A 542 -35.57 91.74 -71.56
N GLN A 543 -35.96 91.74 -70.28
CA GLN A 543 -36.21 92.96 -69.51
C GLN A 543 -34.92 93.74 -69.25
N GLU A 544 -33.84 93.07 -68.89
CA GLU A 544 -32.50 93.64 -68.73
C GLU A 544 -31.94 94.13 -70.07
N GLU A 545 -32.14 93.44 -71.20
CA GLU A 545 -31.75 93.96 -72.53
C GLU A 545 -32.65 95.12 -72.97
N ALA A 546 -33.94 95.15 -72.60
CA ALA A 546 -34.78 96.32 -72.86
C ALA A 546 -34.32 97.53 -72.01
N GLN A 547 -34.09 97.32 -70.72
CA GLN A 547 -33.53 98.33 -69.80
C GLN A 547 -32.11 98.73 -70.20
N ARG A 548 -31.27 97.80 -70.67
CA ARG A 548 -29.89 98.03 -71.09
C ARG A 548 -29.81 98.67 -72.47
N ARG A 549 -30.72 98.40 -73.41
CA ARG A 549 -30.85 99.19 -74.65
C ARG A 549 -31.46 100.58 -74.39
N ALA A 550 -32.20 100.77 -73.30
CA ALA A 550 -32.55 102.10 -72.80
C ALA A 550 -31.36 102.78 -72.10
N LYS A 551 -30.51 102.01 -71.38
CA LYS A 551 -29.30 102.51 -70.70
C LYS A 551 -28.14 102.82 -71.65
N GLU A 552 -27.86 101.98 -72.64
CA GLU A 552 -26.84 102.20 -73.68
C GLU A 552 -27.28 103.27 -74.70
N ARG A 553 -28.57 103.69 -74.67
CA ARG A 553 -29.03 104.97 -75.25
C ARG A 553 -28.73 106.20 -74.39
N LEU A 554 -28.33 106.01 -73.12
CA LEU A 554 -27.92 107.01 -72.14
C LEU A 554 -26.42 106.92 -71.76
N GLU A 555 -25.71 105.91 -72.28
CA GLU A 555 -24.37 105.45 -71.85
C GLU A 555 -23.73 104.74 -73.08
N TYR A 556 -23.39 105.38 -74.21
CA TYR A 556 -22.65 106.64 -74.42
C TYR A 556 -21.41 106.79 -73.53
N GLU A 557 -20.24 106.94 -74.17
CA GLU A 557 -18.92 107.21 -73.58
C GLU A 557 -18.19 106.13 -72.71
N ARG A 558 -17.05 105.68 -73.26
CA ARG A 558 -15.76 105.29 -72.58
C ARG A 558 -15.43 103.81 -72.26
N LEU A 559 -14.80 103.18 -73.26
CA LEU A 559 -13.41 102.63 -73.24
C LEU A 559 -13.08 101.33 -72.43
N PRO A 560 -11.94 100.63 -72.73
CA PRO A 560 -11.85 99.15 -72.59
C PRO A 560 -10.57 98.57 -71.91
N ARG A 561 -10.52 97.23 -71.72
CA ARG A 561 -9.43 96.31 -72.20
C ARG A 561 -9.62 94.82 -71.79
N GLU A 562 -8.84 93.94 -72.44
CA GLU A 562 -8.85 92.45 -72.43
C GLU A 562 -7.84 91.82 -71.42
N LYS A 563 -7.89 90.57 -70.91
CA LYS A 563 -8.07 89.18 -71.48
C LYS A 563 -6.84 88.66 -72.29
N VAL A 564 -6.41 87.37 -72.29
CA VAL A 564 -6.60 86.16 -71.40
C VAL A 564 -5.57 85.04 -71.79
N GLU A 565 -5.73 83.77 -71.34
CA GLU A 565 -5.23 82.47 -71.93
C GLU A 565 -3.92 81.77 -71.44
N ALA A 566 -3.63 80.53 -71.93
CA ALA A 566 -2.87 79.45 -71.25
C ALA A 566 -2.14 78.42 -72.18
N ASP A 567 -1.59 77.29 -71.63
CA ASP A 567 -1.42 75.90 -72.20
C ASP A 567 -0.01 75.16 -72.15
N ARG A 568 -0.03 73.80 -72.10
CA ARG A 568 0.83 72.75 -72.77
C ARG A 568 2.20 72.11 -72.28
N ARG A 569 2.17 70.74 -72.19
CA ARG A 569 3.14 69.63 -72.63
C ARG A 569 4.27 68.96 -71.77
N ARG A 570 4.14 67.61 -71.67
CA ARG A 570 5.03 66.41 -71.99
C ARG A 570 6.55 66.33 -71.67
N GLY A 571 6.99 65.13 -71.24
CA GLY A 571 8.35 64.53 -71.43
C GLY A 571 8.68 63.39 -70.41
N GLU A 572 9.64 62.45 -70.56
CA GLU A 572 10.17 61.66 -71.72
C GLU A 572 10.97 60.40 -71.18
N GLN A 573 12.08 59.87 -71.78
CA GLN A 573 12.73 58.56 -71.39
C GLN A 573 14.30 58.50 -71.36
N ALA A 574 14.86 57.46 -70.66
CA ALA A 574 16.04 56.60 -70.99
C ALA A 574 17.52 56.83 -70.50
N VAL A 575 18.05 55.82 -69.76
CA VAL A 575 19.34 55.06 -69.93
C VAL A 575 20.75 55.53 -69.41
N ALA A 576 21.44 54.59 -68.72
CA ALA A 576 22.92 54.38 -68.47
C ALA A 576 23.72 55.29 -67.50
N GLY A 577 24.85 54.78 -66.93
CA GLY A 577 25.77 55.62 -66.10
C GLY A 577 27.09 55.06 -65.50
N SER A 578 27.08 53.98 -64.70
CA SER A 578 28.26 53.32 -64.04
C SER A 578 29.03 54.06 -62.90
N ARG A 579 29.36 53.34 -61.80
CA ARG A 579 30.72 53.07 -61.22
C ARG A 579 30.66 52.47 -59.79
N SER A 580 31.71 51.73 -59.42
CA SER A 580 31.96 50.99 -58.16
C SER A 580 33.10 51.67 -57.34
N PRO A 581 33.52 51.24 -56.11
CA PRO A 581 33.26 50.00 -55.34
C PRO A 581 32.57 50.32 -53.96
N GLY A 582 32.68 49.58 -52.83
CA GLY A 582 33.56 48.44 -52.47
C GLY A 582 33.25 47.77 -51.11
N LEU A 583 34.27 47.26 -50.42
CA LEU A 583 34.17 46.37 -49.25
C LEU A 583 34.08 47.09 -47.90
N VAL A 584 33.05 46.80 -47.08
CA VAL A 584 33.14 46.31 -45.67
C VAL A 584 31.77 45.74 -45.25
N ARG A 585 31.51 44.42 -45.44
CA ARG A 585 30.32 43.75 -44.83
C ARG A 585 30.49 42.27 -44.44
N SER A 586 31.52 41.58 -44.90
CA SER A 586 31.69 40.13 -44.72
C SER A 586 32.00 39.67 -43.28
N ALA A 587 32.45 40.55 -42.39
CA ALA A 587 32.80 40.19 -41.01
C ALA A 587 31.60 39.85 -40.10
N TRP A 588 30.41 40.41 -40.37
CA TRP A 588 29.25 40.30 -39.48
C TRP A 588 28.45 38.99 -39.61
N LEU A 589 28.61 38.25 -40.71
CA LEU A 589 27.83 37.03 -40.96
C LEU A 589 28.38 35.80 -40.22
N ILE A 590 29.67 35.76 -39.90
CA ILE A 590 30.31 34.58 -39.27
C ILE A 590 29.99 34.51 -37.76
N LEU A 591 29.94 35.66 -37.07
CA LEU A 591 29.62 35.72 -35.65
C LEU A 591 28.15 35.36 -35.32
N LEU A 592 27.23 35.51 -36.28
CA LEU A 592 25.82 35.15 -36.12
C LEU A 592 25.53 33.65 -36.39
N ALA A 593 26.39 32.94 -37.13
CA ALA A 593 26.15 31.54 -37.50
C ALA A 593 26.39 30.56 -36.34
N ILE A 594 27.35 30.84 -35.47
CA ILE A 594 27.82 29.91 -34.42
C ILE A 594 26.74 29.61 -33.36
N PRO A 595 26.01 30.59 -32.80
CA PRO A 595 24.93 30.31 -31.83
C PRO A 595 23.77 29.50 -32.44
N ILE A 596 23.44 29.76 -33.71
CA ILE A 596 22.32 29.12 -34.41
C ILE A 596 22.61 27.63 -34.65
N LEU A 597 23.84 27.29 -35.06
CA LEU A 597 24.26 25.89 -35.23
C LEU A 597 24.33 25.14 -33.88
N GLY A 598 24.79 25.80 -32.81
CA GLY A 598 24.78 25.23 -31.45
C GLY A 598 23.37 24.92 -30.95
N LEU A 599 22.43 25.85 -31.14
CA LEU A 599 21.02 25.68 -30.75
C LEU A 599 20.36 24.56 -31.57
N ALA A 600 20.61 24.51 -32.89
CA ALA A 600 20.10 23.44 -33.75
C ALA A 600 20.61 22.05 -33.32
N ALA A 601 21.88 21.93 -32.94
CA ALA A 601 22.45 20.68 -32.42
C ALA A 601 21.84 20.27 -31.06
N TRP A 602 21.59 21.23 -30.17
CA TRP A 602 20.96 20.98 -28.87
C TRP A 602 19.48 20.55 -29.00
N VAL A 603 18.73 21.20 -29.90
CA VAL A 603 17.35 20.80 -30.24
C VAL A 603 17.34 19.42 -30.90
N ALA A 604 18.22 19.15 -31.86
CA ALA A 604 18.30 17.83 -32.50
C ALA A 604 18.60 16.71 -31.50
N ARG A 605 19.54 16.93 -30.57
CA ARG A 605 19.94 15.93 -29.56
C ARG A 605 18.84 15.68 -28.52
N SER A 606 18.17 16.73 -28.05
CA SER A 606 17.02 16.60 -27.12
C SER A 606 15.79 15.96 -27.79
N TYR A 607 15.56 16.25 -29.08
CA TYR A 607 14.52 15.61 -29.89
C TYR A 607 14.80 14.11 -30.11
N GLN A 608 16.05 13.72 -30.39
CA GLN A 608 16.45 12.31 -30.49
C GLN A 608 16.25 11.55 -29.17
N VAL A 609 16.64 12.12 -28.02
CA VAL A 609 16.45 11.48 -26.71
C VAL A 609 14.96 11.29 -26.38
N ARG A 610 14.11 12.30 -26.60
CA ARG A 610 12.64 12.15 -26.42
C ARG A 610 12.05 11.08 -27.35
N ARG A 611 12.51 11.02 -28.61
CA ARG A 611 12.03 10.05 -29.60
C ARG A 611 12.49 8.61 -29.33
N ALA A 612 13.57 8.42 -28.55
CA ALA A 612 13.98 7.11 -28.04
C ALA A 612 13.16 6.67 -26.82
N ALA A 613 12.85 7.58 -25.90
CA ALA A 613 11.98 7.29 -24.75
C ALA A 613 10.57 6.86 -25.18
N LEU A 614 9.97 7.56 -26.15
CA LEU A 614 8.67 7.27 -26.78
C LEU A 614 8.60 5.96 -27.60
N ARG A 615 9.58 5.06 -27.43
CA ARG A 615 9.65 3.75 -28.11
C ARG A 615 10.11 2.62 -27.18
N ASN A 616 10.20 2.85 -25.87
CA ASN A 616 10.59 1.82 -24.92
C ASN A 616 9.35 1.18 -24.25
N PRO A 617 8.97 -0.07 -24.57
CA PRO A 617 7.83 -0.74 -23.94
C PRO A 617 8.02 -0.90 -22.42
N GLU A 618 9.26 -1.03 -21.94
CA GLU A 618 9.56 -1.13 -20.50
C GLU A 618 9.23 0.17 -19.75
N LEU A 619 9.48 1.34 -20.36
CA LEU A 619 9.17 2.63 -19.74
C LEU A 619 7.65 2.82 -19.62
N HIS A 620 6.90 2.45 -20.65
CA HIS A 620 5.45 2.47 -20.62
C HIS A 620 4.87 1.43 -19.63
N PHE A 621 5.47 0.24 -19.51
CA PHE A 621 5.09 -0.73 -18.48
C PHE A 621 5.32 -0.18 -17.06
N GLN A 622 6.49 0.40 -16.79
CA GLN A 622 6.82 1.00 -15.49
C GLN A 622 5.97 2.24 -15.16
N ASN A 623 5.62 3.06 -16.16
CA ASN A 623 4.63 4.12 -15.99
C ASN A 623 3.25 3.55 -15.63
N GLY A 624 2.84 2.45 -16.29
CA GLY A 624 1.61 1.73 -16.00
C GLY A 624 1.54 1.26 -14.54
N GLU A 625 2.58 0.55 -14.06
CA GLU A 625 2.70 0.13 -12.66
C GLU A 625 2.65 1.32 -11.69
N MET A 626 3.35 2.42 -11.99
CA MET A 626 3.35 3.63 -11.16
C MET A 626 1.97 4.28 -11.07
N LEU A 627 1.25 4.38 -12.19
CA LEU A 627 -0.11 4.94 -12.25
C LEU A 627 -1.11 4.01 -11.55
N ARG A 628 -0.95 2.69 -11.69
CA ARG A 628 -1.76 1.69 -11.00
C ARG A 628 -1.57 1.73 -9.48
N ALA A 629 -0.33 1.87 -9.00
CA ALA A 629 -0.03 2.07 -7.59
C ALA A 629 -0.63 3.38 -7.03
N GLN A 630 -0.72 4.42 -7.85
CA GLN A 630 -1.44 5.68 -7.55
C GLN A 630 -2.97 5.57 -7.69
N LYS A 631 -3.52 4.38 -7.96
CA LYS A 631 -4.94 4.10 -8.27
C LYS A 631 -5.49 4.88 -9.47
N ASN A 632 -4.62 5.40 -10.33
CA ASN A 632 -4.96 5.98 -11.63
C ASN A 632 -5.05 4.87 -12.68
N PHE A 633 -6.05 4.00 -12.54
CA PHE A 633 -6.20 2.80 -13.35
C PHE A 633 -6.42 3.10 -14.84
N SER A 634 -7.11 4.18 -15.20
CA SER A 634 -7.29 4.58 -16.61
C SER A 634 -6.01 5.12 -17.25
N GLY A 635 -5.17 5.85 -16.49
CA GLY A 635 -3.82 6.20 -16.91
C GLY A 635 -2.95 4.95 -17.10
N ALA A 636 -3.01 4.01 -16.15
CA ALA A 636 -2.29 2.75 -16.22
C ALA A 636 -2.70 1.92 -17.46
N VAL A 637 -4.00 1.74 -17.70
CA VAL A 637 -4.58 1.12 -18.90
C VAL A 637 -4.02 1.73 -20.19
N THR A 638 -3.81 3.05 -20.22
CA THR A 638 -3.27 3.76 -21.39
C THR A 638 -1.79 3.43 -21.61
N GLU A 639 -0.97 3.51 -20.57
CA GLU A 639 0.46 3.21 -20.65
C GLU A 639 0.73 1.71 -20.91
N TYR A 640 0.00 0.79 -20.28
CA TYR A 640 0.12 -0.64 -20.60
C TYR A 640 -0.29 -0.96 -22.05
N ARG A 641 -1.34 -0.30 -22.58
CA ARG A 641 -1.72 -0.44 -24.00
C ARG A 641 -0.62 0.03 -24.94
N GLU A 642 0.09 1.12 -24.63
CA GLU A 642 1.26 1.55 -25.41
C GLU A 642 2.46 0.60 -25.24
N ALA A 643 2.68 0.03 -24.05
CA ALA A 643 3.69 -1.02 -23.85
C ALA A 643 3.41 -2.26 -24.72
N ILE A 644 2.16 -2.73 -24.78
CA ILE A 644 1.71 -3.83 -25.65
C ILE A 644 1.80 -3.43 -27.14
N ARG A 645 1.42 -2.20 -27.51
CA ARG A 645 1.53 -1.71 -28.89
C ARG A 645 2.99 -1.60 -29.37
N LEU A 646 3.94 -1.46 -28.45
CA LEU A 646 5.39 -1.48 -28.72
C LEU A 646 5.99 -2.89 -28.63
N LYS A 647 5.44 -3.76 -27.78
CA LYS A 647 5.83 -5.18 -27.66
C LYS A 647 4.57 -6.07 -27.44
N PRO A 648 3.98 -6.65 -28.50
CA PRO A 648 2.77 -7.47 -28.38
C PRO A 648 2.98 -8.82 -27.67
N ASP A 649 4.23 -9.29 -27.53
CA ASP A 649 4.62 -10.48 -26.77
C ASP A 649 5.11 -10.12 -25.35
N TYR A 650 4.34 -9.29 -24.62
CA TYR A 650 4.73 -8.86 -23.27
C TYR A 650 3.72 -9.27 -22.19
N PRO A 651 3.84 -10.49 -21.62
CA PRO A 651 2.94 -11.00 -20.60
C PRO A 651 2.76 -10.09 -19.37
N ALA A 652 3.81 -9.42 -18.91
CA ALA A 652 3.71 -8.50 -17.77
C ALA A 652 2.85 -7.27 -18.09
N ALA A 653 2.96 -6.70 -19.29
CA ALA A 653 2.12 -5.58 -19.71
C ALA A 653 0.66 -6.00 -19.97
N HIS A 654 0.42 -7.21 -20.49
CA HIS A 654 -0.95 -7.76 -20.55
C HIS A 654 -1.51 -8.02 -19.14
N ALA A 655 -0.71 -8.52 -18.19
CA ALA A 655 -1.15 -8.71 -16.81
C ALA A 655 -1.46 -7.38 -16.11
N GLY A 656 -0.60 -6.37 -16.28
CA GLY A 656 -0.82 -5.02 -15.79
C GLY A 656 -2.11 -4.41 -16.36
N LEU A 657 -2.29 -4.50 -17.69
CA LEU A 657 -3.51 -4.06 -18.37
C LEU A 657 -4.75 -4.79 -17.86
N ALA A 658 -4.71 -6.12 -17.80
CA ALA A 658 -5.83 -6.95 -17.38
C ALA A 658 -6.27 -6.62 -15.95
N ASN A 659 -5.31 -6.49 -15.04
CA ASN A 659 -5.59 -6.11 -13.66
C ASN A 659 -6.13 -4.68 -13.56
N ALA A 660 -5.55 -3.70 -14.26
CA ALA A 660 -6.06 -2.33 -14.25
C ALA A 660 -7.48 -2.19 -14.86
N LEU A 661 -7.85 -3.07 -15.79
CA LEU A 661 -9.22 -3.19 -16.31
C LEU A 661 -10.17 -3.85 -15.30
N ALA A 662 -9.69 -4.83 -14.52
CA ALA A 662 -10.47 -5.37 -13.41
C ALA A 662 -10.68 -4.31 -12.30
N ASP A 663 -9.66 -3.52 -12.00
CA ASP A 663 -9.69 -2.40 -11.04
C ASP A 663 -10.65 -1.26 -11.49
N THR A 664 -10.94 -1.10 -12.80
CA THR A 664 -12.01 -0.20 -13.30
C THR A 664 -13.39 -0.87 -13.45
N GLY A 665 -13.51 -2.18 -13.19
CA GLY A 665 -14.74 -2.95 -13.38
C GLY A 665 -14.99 -3.39 -14.83
N GLU A 666 -14.06 -3.17 -15.76
CA GLU A 666 -14.10 -3.66 -17.15
C GLU A 666 -13.75 -5.15 -17.25
N LEU A 667 -14.44 -6.00 -16.49
CA LEU A 667 -14.13 -7.43 -16.33
C LEU A 667 -14.04 -8.18 -17.67
N ASP A 668 -14.88 -7.85 -18.65
CA ASP A 668 -14.82 -8.46 -20.00
C ASP A 668 -13.54 -8.11 -20.78
N ASN A 669 -13.03 -6.89 -20.63
CA ASN A 669 -11.74 -6.52 -21.21
C ASN A 669 -10.60 -7.21 -20.45
N ALA A 670 -10.66 -7.27 -19.12
CA ALA A 670 -9.67 -8.00 -18.29
C ALA A 670 -9.58 -9.50 -18.66
N ILE A 671 -10.74 -10.16 -18.81
CA ILE A 671 -10.86 -11.57 -19.23
C ILE A 671 -10.22 -11.81 -20.60
N ARG A 672 -10.37 -10.88 -21.56
CA ARG A 672 -9.71 -10.99 -22.88
C ARG A 672 -8.18 -10.94 -22.76
N GLU A 673 -7.65 -10.01 -21.98
CA GLU A 673 -6.19 -9.87 -21.82
C GLU A 673 -5.58 -11.08 -21.08
N PHE A 674 -6.24 -11.62 -20.04
CA PHE A 674 -5.77 -12.87 -19.40
C PHE A 674 -5.85 -14.10 -20.32
N ARG A 675 -6.87 -14.19 -21.21
CA ARG A 675 -6.91 -15.21 -22.27
C ARG A 675 -5.74 -15.08 -23.24
N GLU A 676 -5.28 -13.87 -23.53
CA GLU A 676 -4.10 -13.66 -24.38
C GLU A 676 -2.80 -14.08 -23.68
N ILE A 677 -2.66 -13.85 -22.37
CA ILE A 677 -1.53 -14.38 -21.58
C ILE A 677 -1.52 -15.92 -21.61
N ALA A 678 -2.67 -16.57 -21.40
CA ALA A 678 -2.81 -18.02 -21.49
C ALA A 678 -2.55 -18.55 -22.92
N ARG A 679 -2.83 -17.76 -23.97
CA ARG A 679 -2.49 -18.08 -25.36
C ARG A 679 -0.98 -17.96 -25.63
N LEU A 680 -0.31 -16.97 -25.03
CA LEU A 680 1.12 -16.72 -25.16
C LEU A 680 1.97 -17.70 -24.33
N ASN A 681 1.47 -18.17 -23.18
CA ASN A 681 2.09 -19.20 -22.35
C ASN A 681 1.06 -20.22 -21.83
N PRO A 682 0.68 -21.24 -22.65
CA PRO A 682 -0.29 -22.28 -22.26
C PRO A 682 0.17 -23.22 -21.15
N SER A 683 1.36 -23.01 -20.59
CA SER A 683 1.94 -23.75 -19.46
C SER A 683 1.97 -22.98 -18.15
N ASP A 684 1.57 -21.70 -18.12
CA ASP A 684 1.52 -20.88 -16.90
C ASP A 684 0.20 -21.09 -16.14
N PRO A 685 0.21 -21.73 -14.95
CA PRO A 685 -1.00 -21.91 -14.16
C PRO A 685 -1.56 -20.59 -13.63
N SER A 686 -0.76 -19.52 -13.57
CA SER A 686 -1.15 -18.21 -13.03
C SER A 686 -2.17 -17.50 -13.94
N ALA A 687 -1.96 -17.59 -15.26
CA ALA A 687 -2.87 -17.02 -16.26
C ALA A 687 -4.24 -17.70 -16.23
N HIS A 688 -4.27 -19.03 -16.17
CA HIS A 688 -5.50 -19.82 -16.01
C HIS A 688 -6.18 -19.56 -14.66
N GLN A 689 -5.43 -19.38 -13.56
CA GLN A 689 -6.03 -19.11 -12.26
C GLN A 689 -6.71 -17.74 -12.20
N ALA A 690 -6.02 -16.67 -12.65
CA ALA A 690 -6.59 -15.32 -12.69
C ALA A 690 -7.79 -15.22 -13.64
N LEU A 691 -7.76 -15.94 -14.77
CA LEU A 691 -8.89 -16.06 -15.67
C LEU A 691 -10.10 -16.76 -15.00
N GLY A 692 -9.86 -17.84 -14.25
CA GLY A 692 -10.90 -18.52 -13.47
C GLY A 692 -11.51 -17.64 -12.38
N GLU A 693 -10.69 -16.88 -11.66
CA GLU A 693 -11.13 -15.92 -10.63
C GLU A 693 -12.00 -14.80 -11.22
N LEU A 694 -11.61 -14.20 -12.35
CA LEU A 694 -12.41 -13.17 -13.03
C LEU A 694 -13.73 -13.72 -13.61
N LEU A 695 -13.71 -14.92 -14.19
CA LEU A 695 -14.93 -15.59 -14.67
C LEU A 695 -15.88 -15.91 -13.50
N SER A 696 -15.35 -16.33 -12.35
CA SER A 696 -16.14 -16.55 -11.13
C SER A 696 -16.76 -15.25 -10.61
N ASN A 697 -16.00 -14.15 -10.59
CA ASN A 697 -16.49 -12.83 -10.18
C ASN A 697 -17.56 -12.27 -11.13
N LYS A 698 -17.54 -12.66 -12.41
CA LYS A 698 -18.59 -12.35 -13.40
C LYS A 698 -19.80 -13.31 -13.33
N GLY A 699 -19.70 -14.41 -12.60
CA GLY A 699 -20.74 -15.44 -12.49
C GLY A 699 -20.70 -16.53 -13.57
N GLU A 700 -19.68 -16.56 -14.43
CA GLU A 700 -19.47 -17.60 -15.45
C GLU A 700 -18.84 -18.87 -14.84
N LEU A 701 -19.55 -19.47 -13.87
CA LEU A 701 -19.02 -20.52 -12.98
C LEU A 701 -18.49 -21.77 -13.71
N ASP A 702 -19.14 -22.21 -14.78
CA ASP A 702 -18.69 -23.38 -15.55
C ASP A 702 -17.40 -23.10 -16.34
N ALA A 703 -17.24 -21.87 -16.84
CA ALA A 703 -16.00 -21.45 -17.49
C ALA A 703 -14.87 -21.30 -16.46
N ALA A 704 -15.15 -20.69 -15.31
CA ALA A 704 -14.21 -20.60 -14.19
C ALA A 704 -13.71 -21.99 -13.75
N LYS A 705 -14.63 -22.95 -13.62
CA LYS A 705 -14.33 -24.35 -13.29
C LYS A 705 -13.42 -25.04 -14.31
N ALA A 706 -13.61 -24.79 -15.61
CA ALA A 706 -12.75 -25.34 -16.66
C ALA A 706 -11.30 -24.81 -16.57
N GLU A 707 -11.14 -23.52 -16.27
CA GLU A 707 -9.83 -22.91 -16.06
C GLU A 707 -9.15 -23.46 -14.78
N PHE A 708 -9.86 -23.55 -13.66
CA PHE A 708 -9.32 -24.15 -12.42
C PHE A 708 -8.95 -25.63 -12.58
N LEU A 709 -9.69 -26.41 -13.38
CA LEU A 709 -9.29 -27.78 -13.74
C LEU A 709 -8.02 -27.81 -14.59
N THR A 710 -7.81 -26.82 -15.46
CA THR A 710 -6.57 -26.66 -16.24
C THR A 710 -5.39 -26.30 -15.33
N VAL A 711 -5.58 -25.40 -14.35
CA VAL A 711 -4.62 -25.11 -13.28
C VAL A 711 -4.22 -26.39 -12.52
N MET A 712 -5.18 -27.26 -12.20
CA MET A 712 -4.90 -28.55 -11.58
C MET A 712 -4.08 -29.48 -12.50
N GLN A 713 -4.44 -29.61 -13.79
CA GLN A 713 -3.71 -30.47 -14.73
C GLN A 713 -2.26 -30.02 -14.97
N LEU A 714 -2.00 -28.71 -15.01
CA LEU A 714 -0.65 -28.16 -15.09
C LEU A 714 0.16 -28.42 -13.80
N LYS A 715 -0.48 -28.31 -12.63
CA LYS A 715 0.13 -28.62 -11.32
C LYS A 715 0.37 -30.12 -11.13
N THR A 716 -0.48 -31.02 -11.64
CA THR A 716 -0.23 -32.48 -11.55
C THR A 716 0.89 -32.92 -12.47
N LYS A 717 0.94 -32.44 -13.72
CA LYS A 717 2.04 -32.76 -14.66
C LYS A 717 3.43 -32.29 -14.19
N THR A 718 3.48 -31.23 -13.40
CA THR A 718 4.73 -30.76 -12.75
C THR A 718 5.06 -31.52 -11.46
N SER A 719 4.18 -32.40 -10.98
CA SER A 719 4.34 -33.18 -9.74
C SER A 719 4.64 -34.67 -9.94
N GLU A 720 4.61 -35.19 -11.18
CA GLU A 720 4.83 -36.63 -11.43
C GLU A 720 6.16 -37.16 -10.86
N PRO A 721 7.31 -36.45 -10.99
CA PRO A 721 8.57 -36.86 -10.35
C PRO A 721 8.53 -36.90 -8.81
N LEU A 722 7.62 -36.13 -8.19
CA LEU A 722 7.45 -36.10 -6.73
C LEU A 722 6.47 -37.18 -6.25
N ARG A 723 5.49 -37.57 -7.07
CA ARG A 723 4.54 -38.65 -6.71
C ARG A 723 5.20 -40.02 -6.74
N GLU A 724 6.13 -40.25 -7.66
CA GLU A 724 6.96 -41.45 -7.71
C GLU A 724 7.94 -41.52 -6.50
N ALA A 725 8.49 -40.38 -6.08
CA ALA A 725 9.29 -40.29 -4.85
C ALA A 725 8.44 -40.55 -3.57
N ALA A 726 7.21 -40.03 -3.52
CA ALA A 726 6.33 -40.18 -2.35
C ALA A 726 5.85 -41.63 -2.13
N ASN A 727 5.50 -42.36 -3.20
CA ASN A 727 5.07 -43.76 -3.08
C ASN A 727 6.16 -44.68 -2.50
N ASN A 728 7.45 -44.36 -2.72
CA ASN A 728 8.58 -45.12 -2.19
C ASN A 728 8.81 -44.95 -0.66
N LEU A 729 7.98 -44.17 0.05
CA LEU A 729 8.13 -43.87 1.48
C LEU A 729 7.00 -44.43 2.38
N VAL A 730 5.98 -45.08 1.81
CA VAL A 730 4.79 -45.54 2.57
C VAL A 730 4.91 -46.99 3.07
N ASP A 731 5.81 -47.78 2.49
CA ASP A 731 5.90 -49.24 2.68
C ASP A 731 6.60 -49.69 4.00
N LYS A 732 6.60 -48.87 5.06
CA LYS A 732 7.21 -49.24 6.36
C LYS A 732 6.42 -48.81 7.61
N GLU A 733 6.24 -49.83 8.45
CA GLU A 733 5.84 -49.84 9.87
C GLU A 733 4.35 -49.65 10.18
N GLU A 734 3.81 -50.65 10.87
CA GLU A 734 2.40 -50.85 11.20
C GLU A 734 2.31 -51.28 12.69
N ASN A 735 1.24 -50.88 13.38
CA ASN A 735 0.77 -51.39 14.68
C ASN A 735 1.67 -51.18 15.94
N VAL A 736 1.11 -50.54 16.97
CA VAL A 736 0.56 -51.21 18.19
C VAL A 736 0.03 -50.15 19.17
N LEU A 737 -1.18 -50.38 19.73
CA LEU A 737 -1.75 -49.63 20.87
C LEU A 737 -2.68 -50.52 21.71
N PRO A 738 -2.60 -50.47 23.06
CA PRO A 738 -3.65 -50.94 23.97
C PRO A 738 -4.27 -49.81 24.83
N THR A 739 -5.43 -50.08 25.45
CA THR A 739 -6.34 -49.11 26.08
C THR A 739 -6.23 -48.99 27.63
N PRO A 740 -6.74 -47.90 28.25
CA PRO A 740 -6.68 -47.65 29.70
C PRO A 740 -8.02 -47.88 30.45
N ASP A 741 -7.99 -47.98 31.79
CA ASP A 741 -8.99 -47.54 32.81
C ASP A 741 -8.67 -48.13 34.22
N PRO A 742 -9.33 -47.77 35.35
CA PRO A 742 -9.60 -46.40 35.86
C PRO A 742 -9.43 -46.22 37.40
N ALA A 743 -9.46 -44.96 37.87
CA ALA A 743 -9.97 -44.41 39.17
C ALA A 743 -9.60 -44.98 40.58
N VAL A 744 -9.50 -44.09 41.58
CA VAL A 744 -10.06 -44.17 42.98
C VAL A 744 -9.84 -42.82 43.71
N GLU A 745 -10.55 -42.58 44.83
CA GLU A 745 -10.91 -41.25 45.36
C GLU A 745 -10.11 -40.73 46.59
N THR A 746 -10.59 -39.62 47.20
CA THR A 746 -10.04 -38.86 48.36
C THR A 746 -11.10 -38.84 49.50
N PRO A 747 -11.18 -37.91 50.50
CA PRO A 747 -10.26 -36.90 51.08
C PRO A 747 -10.03 -37.20 52.60
N PRO A 748 -10.47 -36.45 53.66
CA PRO A 748 -10.57 -35.01 53.94
C PRO A 748 -10.05 -34.52 55.34
N LYS A 749 -9.88 -33.18 55.49
CA LYS A 749 -9.67 -32.37 56.74
C LYS A 749 -8.27 -32.49 57.39
N LYS A 750 -7.67 -31.49 58.07
CA LYS A 750 -7.82 -30.02 58.26
C LYS A 750 -6.56 -29.57 59.07
N SER A 751 -6.07 -28.33 59.20
CA SER A 751 -6.27 -26.97 58.61
C SER A 751 -5.10 -26.07 59.16
N ALA A 752 -4.95 -24.74 59.01
CA ALA A 752 -5.87 -23.65 58.64
C ALA A 752 -5.16 -22.35 58.17
N ILE A 753 -5.79 -21.66 57.21
CA ILE A 753 -5.98 -20.19 57.08
C ILE A 753 -4.74 -19.26 57.11
N LEU A 754 -4.41 -18.73 55.92
CA LEU A 754 -4.43 -17.28 55.61
C LEU A 754 -4.91 -17.12 54.14
N LYS A 755 -5.46 -15.96 53.76
CA LYS A 755 -6.39 -15.84 52.60
C LYS A 755 -5.75 -15.32 51.30
N VAL A 756 -6.01 -16.03 50.19
CA VAL A 756 -6.03 -15.49 48.80
C VAL A 756 -7.26 -16.10 48.05
N PRO A 757 -7.46 -15.98 46.72
CA PRO A 757 -8.78 -15.72 46.11
C PRO A 757 -9.57 -17.01 45.80
N PRO A 758 -10.58 -16.96 44.90
CA PRO A 758 -10.94 -18.13 44.11
C PRO A 758 -10.84 -17.89 42.59
N THR A 759 -10.61 -18.97 41.83
CA THR A 759 -10.59 -18.98 40.36
C THR A 759 -10.88 -20.40 39.86
N ARG A 760 -11.84 -20.54 38.92
CA ARG A 760 -12.17 -21.73 38.08
C ARG A 760 -12.62 -23.03 38.76
N VAL A 761 -13.68 -23.64 38.20
CA VAL A 761 -13.91 -25.10 38.12
C VAL A 761 -14.51 -25.39 36.72
N ARG A 762 -14.28 -26.60 36.16
CA ARG A 762 -14.85 -27.07 34.88
C ARG A 762 -16.08 -27.96 35.08
N GLN A 763 -16.89 -28.06 34.00
CA GLN A 763 -17.80 -29.17 33.67
C GLN A 763 -19.14 -29.25 34.43
N GLY A 764 -20.24 -29.45 33.69
CA GLY A 764 -21.53 -29.92 34.23
C GLY A 764 -22.52 -28.85 34.73
N GLY A 765 -22.91 -27.87 33.91
CA GLY A 765 -23.98 -26.93 34.26
C GLY A 765 -24.81 -26.47 33.06
N ILE A 766 -26.16 -26.52 33.18
CA ILE A 766 -27.07 -25.96 32.18
C ILE A 766 -27.15 -24.44 32.38
N VAL A 767 -26.35 -23.70 31.64
CA VAL A 767 -26.46 -22.24 31.57
C VAL A 767 -27.80 -21.89 30.93
N ARG A 768 -28.69 -21.23 31.69
CA ARG A 768 -29.86 -20.57 31.11
C ARG A 768 -29.39 -19.22 30.54
N PRO A 769 -29.50 -18.97 29.21
CA PRO A 769 -29.04 -17.72 28.63
C PRO A 769 -29.84 -16.54 29.17
N ALA A 770 -29.16 -15.42 29.39
CA ALA A 770 -29.75 -14.18 29.88
C ALA A 770 -30.80 -13.67 28.87
N LYS A 771 -32.09 -13.79 29.22
CA LYS A 771 -33.18 -13.29 28.36
C LYS A 771 -33.32 -11.79 28.53
N LEU A 772 -33.32 -11.04 27.43
CA LEU A 772 -33.60 -9.61 27.40
C LEU A 772 -34.98 -9.32 28.02
N LEU A 773 -35.02 -8.42 29.02
CA LEU A 773 -36.24 -7.99 29.72
C LEU A 773 -36.72 -6.61 29.27
N HIS A 774 -35.79 -5.71 28.94
CA HIS A 774 -36.09 -4.36 28.46
C HIS A 774 -35.15 -3.98 27.32
N ARG A 775 -35.74 -3.57 26.18
CA ARG A 775 -35.04 -3.05 25.00
C ARG A 775 -35.41 -1.59 24.82
N VAL A 776 -34.40 -0.73 24.70
CA VAL A 776 -34.56 0.65 24.23
C VAL A 776 -34.21 0.66 22.75
N GLU A 777 -35.10 1.14 21.89
CA GLU A 777 -34.80 1.24 20.46
C GLU A 777 -33.83 2.40 20.16
N PRO A 778 -32.88 2.23 19.22
CA PRO A 778 -31.92 3.26 18.89
C PRO A 778 -32.57 4.41 18.12
N THR A 779 -32.19 5.64 18.45
CA THR A 779 -32.69 6.84 17.74
C THR A 779 -31.94 7.01 16.43
N TYR A 780 -32.63 6.92 15.29
CA TYR A 780 -32.00 7.06 13.98
C TYR A 780 -31.33 8.43 13.83
N PRO A 781 -29.99 8.51 13.63
CA PRO A 781 -29.31 9.80 13.59
C PRO A 781 -29.73 10.65 12.37
N PRO A 782 -30.07 11.95 12.52
CA PRO A 782 -30.54 12.77 11.41
C PRO A 782 -29.58 12.84 10.22
N LEU A 783 -28.27 12.82 10.47
CA LEU A 783 -27.23 12.76 9.44
C LEU A 783 -27.24 11.41 8.68
N ALA A 784 -27.47 10.30 9.37
CA ALA A 784 -27.62 8.98 8.72
C ALA A 784 -28.91 8.93 7.87
N ALA A 785 -29.99 9.56 8.33
CA ALA A 785 -31.24 9.67 7.56
C ALA A 785 -31.07 10.54 6.31
N GLN A 786 -30.40 11.70 6.41
CA GLN A 786 -30.08 12.57 5.26
C GLN A 786 -29.12 11.94 4.26
N ALA A 787 -28.30 10.97 4.69
CA ALA A 787 -27.39 10.20 3.86
C ALA A 787 -27.94 8.82 3.44
N HIS A 788 -29.17 8.47 3.83
CA HIS A 788 -29.81 7.15 3.64
C HIS A 788 -28.99 5.94 4.17
N VAL A 789 -28.06 6.17 5.10
CA VAL A 789 -27.15 5.14 5.63
C VAL A 789 -27.92 4.19 6.54
N SER A 790 -28.11 2.96 6.07
CA SER A 790 -28.69 1.81 6.79
C SER A 790 -27.61 0.77 7.11
N GLY A 791 -27.91 -0.19 7.99
CA GLY A 791 -27.05 -1.34 8.23
C GLY A 791 -27.09 -1.85 9.67
N THR A 792 -26.37 -2.94 9.93
CA THR A 792 -26.23 -3.56 11.26
C THR A 792 -24.98 -3.02 11.96
N VAL A 793 -25.12 -2.72 13.24
CA VAL A 793 -24.02 -2.39 14.16
C VAL A 793 -23.85 -3.56 15.13
N ARG A 794 -22.66 -4.16 15.15
CA ARG A 794 -22.27 -5.24 16.06
C ARG A 794 -21.48 -4.69 17.23
N LEU A 795 -21.91 -5.00 18.45
CA LEU A 795 -21.34 -4.51 19.70
C LEU A 795 -20.89 -5.68 20.59
N HIS A 796 -19.81 -5.49 21.33
CA HIS A 796 -19.48 -6.30 22.51
C HIS A 796 -20.12 -5.65 23.73
N ALA A 797 -20.64 -6.45 24.67
CA ALA A 797 -21.27 -5.94 25.89
C ALA A 797 -21.05 -6.88 27.09
N ASN A 798 -20.67 -6.33 28.24
CA ASN A 798 -20.62 -7.05 29.50
C ASN A 798 -21.92 -6.81 30.29
N VAL A 799 -22.59 -7.89 30.68
CA VAL A 799 -23.85 -7.86 31.45
C VAL A 799 -23.58 -8.21 32.91
N GLY A 800 -23.94 -7.30 33.80
CA GLY A 800 -23.75 -7.40 35.24
C GLY A 800 -24.67 -8.41 35.94
N LYS A 801 -24.34 -8.73 37.20
CA LYS A 801 -25.10 -9.69 38.04
C LYS A 801 -26.56 -9.28 38.30
N ASP A 802 -26.92 -8.02 38.09
CA ASP A 802 -28.29 -7.50 38.18
C ASP A 802 -29.03 -7.50 36.83
N GLY A 803 -28.35 -7.85 35.74
CA GLY A 803 -28.86 -7.76 34.37
C GLY A 803 -28.71 -6.38 33.73
N SER A 804 -28.04 -5.42 34.36
CA SER A 804 -27.62 -4.17 33.71
C SER A 804 -26.47 -4.42 32.73
N VAL A 805 -26.35 -3.57 31.71
CA VAL A 805 -25.19 -3.59 30.81
C VAL A 805 -24.15 -2.64 31.37
N LEU A 806 -22.99 -3.17 31.77
CA LEU A 806 -21.93 -2.43 32.46
C LEU A 806 -21.05 -1.68 31.45
N GLU A 807 -20.60 -2.40 30.42
CA GLU A 807 -19.72 -1.88 29.37
C GLU A 807 -20.24 -2.27 27.99
N VAL A 808 -20.01 -1.41 27.00
CA VAL A 808 -20.39 -1.63 25.59
C VAL A 808 -19.35 -1.00 24.68
N GLU A 809 -18.83 -1.79 23.76
CA GLU A 809 -17.83 -1.44 22.75
C GLU A 809 -18.34 -1.79 21.34
N ALA A 810 -17.92 -1.06 20.31
CA ALA A 810 -18.32 -1.33 18.93
C ALA A 810 -17.30 -2.22 18.21
N LEU A 811 -17.76 -3.38 17.72
CA LEU A 811 -16.93 -4.32 16.96
C LEU A 811 -16.97 -4.01 15.46
N SER A 812 -18.13 -3.65 14.92
CA SER A 812 -18.27 -3.20 13.52
C SER A 812 -19.61 -2.51 13.25
N GLY A 813 -19.69 -1.73 12.17
CA GLY A 813 -20.94 -1.14 11.67
C GLY A 813 -20.74 0.22 10.99
N PRO A 814 -21.77 0.79 10.34
CA PRO A 814 -21.66 2.09 9.68
C PRO A 814 -21.37 3.21 10.70
N PRO A 815 -20.30 4.04 10.53
CA PRO A 815 -19.87 5.02 11.53
C PRO A 815 -20.93 6.00 12.02
N LEU A 816 -21.86 6.41 11.12
CA LEU A 816 -22.96 7.31 11.46
C LEU A 816 -24.04 6.69 12.36
N LEU A 817 -24.00 5.38 12.63
CA LEU A 817 -24.97 4.64 13.43
C LEU A 817 -24.42 4.15 14.78
N LEU A 818 -23.10 3.94 14.88
CA LEU A 818 -22.42 3.30 16.02
C LEU A 818 -22.86 3.87 17.38
N GLN A 819 -22.75 5.19 17.55
CA GLN A 819 -23.05 5.83 18.84
C GLN A 819 -24.52 5.68 19.25
N SER A 820 -25.45 5.61 18.29
CA SER A 820 -26.88 5.39 18.61
C SER A 820 -27.13 3.97 19.10
N ALA A 821 -26.51 2.98 18.45
CA ALA A 821 -26.56 1.59 18.90
C ALA A 821 -26.00 1.42 20.32
N MET A 822 -24.81 1.97 20.58
CA MET A 822 -24.17 1.91 21.90
C MET A 822 -24.99 2.62 22.98
N ASN A 823 -25.54 3.80 22.69
CA ASN A 823 -26.38 4.54 23.64
C ASN A 823 -27.69 3.82 23.96
N ALA A 824 -28.26 3.09 23.00
CA ALA A 824 -29.44 2.26 23.22
C ALA A 824 -29.12 1.02 24.07
N VAL A 825 -28.09 0.26 23.69
CA VAL A 825 -27.72 -1.01 24.36
C VAL A 825 -27.27 -0.80 25.80
N LYS A 826 -26.60 0.31 26.14
CA LYS A 826 -26.29 0.67 27.55
C LYS A 826 -27.54 0.84 28.43
N GLN A 827 -28.72 1.06 27.84
CA GLN A 827 -30.00 1.19 28.54
C GLN A 827 -30.84 -0.10 28.53
N TRP A 828 -30.35 -1.18 27.91
CA TRP A 828 -31.03 -2.47 27.92
C TRP A 828 -30.94 -3.12 29.30
N ARG A 829 -31.87 -4.02 29.59
CA ARG A 829 -31.83 -4.88 30.80
C ARG A 829 -32.10 -6.32 30.42
N TYR A 830 -31.25 -7.20 30.92
CA TYR A 830 -31.37 -8.64 30.81
C TYR A 830 -31.88 -9.25 32.12
N SER A 831 -32.27 -10.51 32.08
CA SER A 831 -32.44 -11.31 33.29
C SER A 831 -31.07 -11.80 33.75
N PRO A 832 -30.75 -11.76 35.06
CA PRO A 832 -29.48 -12.23 35.59
C PRO A 832 -29.11 -13.63 35.10
N ALA A 833 -27.92 -13.77 34.52
CA ALA A 833 -27.40 -15.08 34.14
C ALA A 833 -27.13 -15.91 35.41
N LEU A 834 -27.69 -17.11 35.50
CA LEU A 834 -27.57 -17.96 36.69
C LEU A 834 -26.58 -19.09 36.45
N LEU A 835 -25.48 -19.09 37.20
CA LEU A 835 -24.57 -20.23 37.34
C LEU A 835 -24.80 -20.88 38.70
N ASN A 836 -25.19 -22.16 38.71
CA ASN A 836 -25.53 -22.92 39.92
C ASN A 836 -26.58 -22.23 40.83
N GLY A 837 -27.52 -21.49 40.22
CA GLY A 837 -28.56 -20.73 40.93
C GLY A 837 -28.16 -19.34 41.42
N HIS A 838 -26.89 -18.95 41.25
CA HIS A 838 -26.38 -17.64 41.65
C HIS A 838 -26.16 -16.72 40.43
N PRO A 839 -26.50 -15.42 40.52
CA PRO A 839 -26.18 -14.44 39.49
C PRO A 839 -24.68 -14.28 39.21
N VAL A 840 -24.30 -14.28 37.94
CA VAL A 840 -22.94 -14.05 37.44
C VAL A 840 -22.92 -12.99 36.34
N GLU A 841 -21.75 -12.37 36.14
CA GLU A 841 -21.49 -11.50 34.98
C GLU A 841 -21.24 -12.34 33.71
N VAL A 842 -21.66 -11.83 32.55
CA VAL A 842 -21.54 -12.52 31.25
C VAL A 842 -21.23 -11.53 30.14
N ASP A 843 -20.15 -11.80 29.41
CA ASP A 843 -19.80 -11.14 28.14
C ASP A 843 -20.65 -11.69 26.99
N THR A 844 -21.12 -10.82 26.10
CA THR A 844 -21.98 -11.19 24.97
C THR A 844 -21.81 -10.25 23.77
N THR A 845 -22.22 -10.72 22.59
CA THR A 845 -22.27 -9.93 21.35
C THR A 845 -23.71 -9.55 21.03
N ILE A 846 -23.93 -8.32 20.59
CA ILE A 846 -25.26 -7.75 20.30
C ILE A 846 -25.25 -7.09 18.92
N ASP A 847 -26.15 -7.51 18.04
CA ASP A 847 -26.39 -6.88 16.75
C ASP A 847 -27.60 -5.93 16.83
N VAL A 848 -27.43 -4.71 16.29
CA VAL A 848 -28.43 -3.64 16.29
C VAL A 848 -28.65 -3.16 14.86
N GLU A 849 -29.86 -3.34 14.33
CA GLU A 849 -30.19 -3.09 12.93
C GLU A 849 -30.87 -1.72 12.72
N PHE A 850 -30.53 -1.05 11.62
CA PHE A 850 -31.10 0.23 11.21
C PHE A 850 -31.54 0.18 9.74
N HIS A 851 -32.77 0.64 9.46
CA HIS A 851 -33.34 0.71 8.10
C HIS A 851 -33.90 2.11 7.79
N ALA A 852 -33.55 2.68 6.63
CA ALA A 852 -33.87 4.06 6.25
C ALA A 852 -35.29 4.29 5.66
N THR A 853 -36.34 3.74 6.28
CA THR A 853 -37.75 4.05 5.98
C THR A 853 -38.62 4.10 7.24
N GLY A 854 -39.72 4.86 7.20
CA GLY A 854 -40.59 5.10 8.36
C GLY A 854 -41.93 4.33 8.32
N VAL A 855 -42.51 4.18 9.51
CA VAL A 855 -43.79 3.50 9.83
C VAL A 855 -43.72 1.97 9.86
N ALA A 856 -44.24 1.42 10.97
CA ALA A 856 -44.33 -0.01 11.32
C ALA A 856 -45.77 -0.30 11.81
N PRO A 857 -46.16 -1.50 12.32
CA PRO A 857 -45.42 -2.77 12.43
C PRO A 857 -46.21 -3.99 11.91
N SER A 858 -45.66 -5.21 12.07
CA SER A 858 -46.46 -6.44 12.11
C SER A 858 -45.91 -7.42 13.16
N LEU A 859 -46.68 -7.62 14.24
CA LEU A 859 -46.45 -8.66 15.25
C LEU A 859 -47.60 -9.67 15.16
N GLY A 860 -47.30 -10.89 14.70
CA GLY A 860 -48.28 -11.98 14.62
C GLY A 860 -48.37 -12.74 15.94
N ALA A 861 -49.35 -12.41 16.78
CA ALA A 861 -49.68 -13.18 17.98
C ALA A 861 -51.20 -13.22 18.23
N GLU A 862 -51.80 -14.39 18.04
CA GLU A 862 -53.14 -14.72 18.52
C GLU A 862 -53.06 -15.26 19.98
N THR A 863 -54.03 -15.08 20.88
CA THR A 863 -55.36 -14.41 20.81
C THR A 863 -55.86 -14.02 22.23
N LYS A 864 -56.92 -13.19 22.27
CA LYS A 864 -57.88 -12.92 23.39
C LYS A 864 -57.42 -12.00 24.55
N GLY A 865 -58.32 -11.08 24.94
CA GLY A 865 -58.27 -10.23 26.15
C GLY A 865 -59.24 -10.74 27.25
N PRO A 866 -59.98 -9.91 28.03
CA PRO A 866 -60.37 -8.51 27.73
C PRO A 866 -60.49 -7.48 28.91
N SER A 867 -60.56 -6.19 28.52
CA SER A 867 -61.40 -5.11 29.13
C SER A 867 -61.06 -4.43 30.48
N THR A 868 -61.64 -3.22 30.64
CA THR A 868 -61.72 -2.31 31.79
C THR A 868 -60.44 -1.50 32.16
N ALA A 869 -60.49 -0.18 32.41
CA ALA A 869 -61.59 0.79 32.33
C ALA A 869 -61.16 2.25 31.99
N SER A 870 -62.06 2.93 31.27
CA SER A 870 -62.47 4.36 31.31
C SER A 870 -61.59 5.45 31.97
N GLY A 871 -61.42 6.57 31.27
CA GLY A 871 -60.89 7.84 31.83
C GLY A 871 -60.75 8.97 30.80
N ASN A 872 -61.86 9.63 30.42
CA ASN A 872 -61.84 10.70 29.40
C ASN A 872 -61.29 12.05 29.94
N GLY A 873 -60.47 12.71 29.11
CA GLY A 873 -60.08 14.12 29.26
C GLY A 873 -59.88 14.75 27.88
N THR A 874 -60.54 15.88 27.61
CA THR A 874 -60.75 16.40 26.25
C THR A 874 -59.48 17.01 25.62
N SER A 875 -59.26 16.74 24.33
CA SER A 875 -58.19 17.33 23.53
C SER A 875 -58.65 18.61 22.81
N THR A 876 -57.84 19.66 22.88
CA THR A 876 -57.79 20.75 21.88
C THR A 876 -56.38 20.83 21.30
N ALA A 877 -56.27 20.87 19.98
CA ALA A 877 -54.99 20.78 19.30
C ALA A 877 -54.13 22.03 19.53
N THR A 878 -52.93 21.83 20.07
CA THR A 878 -51.83 22.81 20.00
C THR A 878 -50.74 22.22 19.09
N THR A 879 -50.11 23.06 18.26
CA THR A 879 -49.10 22.65 17.29
C THR A 879 -47.85 22.05 17.95
N PRO A 880 -47.09 21.20 17.23
CA PRO A 880 -45.78 20.72 17.69
C PRO A 880 -44.84 21.91 17.98
N PRO A 881 -43.90 21.76 18.94
CA PRO A 881 -42.90 22.79 19.21
C PRO A 881 -42.03 23.05 17.97
N PRO A 882 -41.57 24.29 17.75
CA PRO A 882 -40.77 24.63 16.58
C PRO A 882 -39.43 23.88 16.59
N ALA A 883 -38.97 23.47 15.40
CA ALA A 883 -37.68 22.80 15.24
C ALA A 883 -36.54 23.63 15.85
N ALA A 884 -35.59 22.94 16.50
CA ALA A 884 -34.40 23.57 17.05
C ALA A 884 -33.66 24.34 15.95
N LYS A 885 -33.46 25.65 16.16
CA LYS A 885 -32.76 26.51 15.20
C LYS A 885 -31.32 26.05 15.08
N SER A 886 -30.77 26.11 13.87
CA SER A 886 -29.35 25.87 13.60
C SER A 886 -28.49 26.71 14.55
N PRO A 887 -27.39 26.17 15.13
CA PRO A 887 -26.48 26.92 16.00
C PRO A 887 -25.70 28.00 15.23
N CYS A 888 -25.87 28.11 13.92
CA CYS A 888 -25.30 29.15 13.08
C CYS A 888 -26.27 29.60 11.98
N THR A 889 -26.11 30.83 11.51
CA THR A 889 -26.67 31.29 10.23
C THR A 889 -25.58 31.96 9.41
N PHE A 890 -25.69 31.84 8.09
CA PHE A 890 -24.83 32.53 7.14
C PHE A 890 -25.62 33.62 6.42
N GLY A 891 -24.95 34.72 6.10
CA GLY A 891 -25.47 35.77 5.23
C GLY A 891 -25.09 35.52 3.77
N LYS A 892 -25.57 36.40 2.89
CA LYS A 892 -25.20 36.37 1.47
C LYS A 892 -23.67 36.43 1.32
N VAL A 893 -23.10 35.41 0.67
CA VAL A 893 -21.66 35.33 0.41
C VAL A 893 -21.27 36.29 -0.71
N GLU A 894 -20.19 37.06 -0.49
CA GLU A 894 -19.57 37.90 -1.51
C GLU A 894 -18.30 37.23 -2.03
N PHE A 895 -18.16 37.13 -3.35
CA PHE A 895 -17.06 36.41 -4.01
C PHE A 895 -16.09 37.36 -4.71
N SER A 896 -14.80 37.04 -4.67
CA SER A 896 -13.72 37.73 -5.36
C SER A 896 -12.83 36.70 -6.06
N GLU A 897 -12.57 36.91 -7.34
CA GLU A 897 -11.75 36.01 -8.16
C GLU A 897 -10.36 36.60 -8.41
N GLN A 898 -9.33 35.78 -8.22
CA GLN A 898 -7.92 36.19 -8.26
C GLN A 898 -7.11 35.11 -8.98
N GLY A 899 -7.31 35.01 -10.30
CA GLY A 899 -6.72 33.94 -11.13
C GLY A 899 -7.23 32.56 -10.69
N ASN A 900 -6.33 31.60 -10.48
CA ASN A 900 -6.66 30.26 -10.00
C ASN A 900 -7.01 30.21 -8.50
N ARG A 901 -7.59 31.28 -7.95
CA ARG A 901 -8.09 31.39 -6.58
C ARG A 901 -9.44 32.09 -6.54
N LEU A 902 -10.40 31.45 -5.87
CA LEU A 902 -11.67 32.02 -5.46
C LEU A 902 -11.57 32.37 -3.97
N VAL A 903 -11.89 33.61 -3.59
CA VAL A 903 -12.01 34.05 -2.19
C VAL A 903 -13.46 34.43 -1.95
N GLY A 904 -14.06 33.94 -0.87
CA GLY A 904 -15.41 34.35 -0.50
C GLY A 904 -15.49 34.86 0.93
N ASN A 905 -16.13 36.01 1.11
CA ASN A 905 -16.41 36.61 2.40
C ASN A 905 -17.82 36.19 2.83
N VAL A 906 -17.91 35.50 3.96
CA VAL A 906 -19.17 35.00 4.52
C VAL A 906 -19.51 35.81 5.78
N PRO A 907 -20.58 36.61 5.77
CA PRO A 907 -21.20 37.09 7.00
C PRO A 907 -21.76 35.90 7.78
N TYR A 908 -21.53 35.80 9.08
CA TYR A 908 -22.00 34.71 9.91
C TYR A 908 -22.47 35.18 11.29
N THR A 909 -23.35 34.38 11.88
CA THR A 909 -23.72 34.43 13.30
C THR A 909 -23.55 33.03 13.87
N TYR A 910 -22.85 32.90 15.00
CA TYR A 910 -22.52 31.64 15.67
C TYR A 910 -23.01 31.68 17.13
N GLN A 911 -23.78 30.66 17.51
CA GLN A 911 -24.34 30.45 18.84
C GLN A 911 -24.16 28.99 19.31
N GLY A 912 -23.16 28.29 18.76
CA GLY A 912 -22.81 26.92 19.16
C GLY A 912 -22.03 26.85 20.48
N SER A 913 -21.87 25.63 21.00
CA SER A 913 -21.29 25.36 22.33
C SER A 913 -19.76 25.28 22.35
N TYR A 914 -19.07 25.46 21.22
CA TYR A 914 -17.61 25.45 21.17
C TYR A 914 -17.06 26.88 21.22
N PRO A 915 -15.90 27.13 21.87
CA PRO A 915 -15.30 28.45 21.88
C PRO A 915 -14.77 28.82 20.48
N LEU A 916 -14.76 30.13 20.17
CA LEU A 916 -14.56 30.67 18.82
C LEU A 916 -13.20 30.33 18.21
N ASP A 917 -12.18 30.17 19.05
CA ASP A 917 -10.83 29.77 18.69
C ASP A 917 -10.72 28.26 18.36
N ALA A 918 -11.59 27.42 18.91
CA ALA A 918 -11.67 25.99 18.59
C ALA A 918 -12.42 25.69 17.28
N VAL A 919 -13.11 26.68 16.68
CA VAL A 919 -13.86 26.53 15.44
C VAL A 919 -13.31 27.36 14.28
N ALA A 920 -13.58 26.93 13.05
CA ALA A 920 -13.18 27.62 11.82
C ALA A 920 -14.25 27.53 10.72
N LEU A 921 -14.38 28.60 9.93
CA LEU A 921 -15.20 28.63 8.73
C LEU A 921 -14.43 28.08 7.53
N ARG A 922 -15.10 27.29 6.68
CA ARG A 922 -14.55 26.57 5.53
C ARG A 922 -15.55 26.58 4.37
N GLY A 923 -15.06 26.82 3.14
CA GLY A 923 -15.80 26.63 1.90
C GLY A 923 -15.29 25.41 1.12
N ILE A 924 -16.17 24.48 0.73
CA ILE A 924 -15.80 23.23 0.02
C ILE A 924 -16.53 23.18 -1.34
N PRO A 925 -15.80 23.13 -2.48
CA PRO A 925 -16.41 22.99 -3.79
C PRO A 925 -16.80 21.52 -4.06
N LEU A 926 -18.07 21.30 -4.39
CA LEU A 926 -18.64 20.00 -4.76
C LEU A 926 -19.27 20.06 -6.17
N LYS A 927 -19.21 18.94 -6.89
CA LYS A 927 -20.00 18.69 -8.11
C LYS A 927 -21.47 18.41 -7.75
N LYS A 928 -22.35 18.35 -8.77
CA LYS A 928 -23.80 18.13 -8.58
C LYS A 928 -24.16 16.78 -7.95
N ASP A 929 -23.30 15.79 -8.09
CA ASP A 929 -23.37 14.46 -7.45
C ASP A 929 -22.88 14.45 -5.99
N LYS A 930 -22.49 15.62 -5.46
CA LYS A 930 -21.89 15.85 -4.14
C LYS A 930 -20.44 15.35 -3.98
N GLN A 931 -19.77 14.91 -5.06
CA GLN A 931 -18.34 14.60 -4.99
C GLN A 931 -17.50 15.88 -4.90
N GLN A 932 -16.35 15.82 -4.23
CA GLN A 932 -15.44 16.95 -4.14
C GLN A 932 -14.67 17.15 -5.46
N VAL A 933 -14.47 18.41 -5.86
CA VAL A 933 -13.76 18.73 -7.11
C VAL A 933 -12.25 18.45 -6.97
N SER A 934 -11.77 17.39 -7.63
CA SER A 934 -10.35 17.04 -7.70
C SER A 934 -9.51 18.21 -8.23
N GLY A 935 -8.38 18.48 -7.56
CA GLY A 935 -7.47 19.58 -7.92
C GLY A 935 -7.82 20.95 -7.30
N LEU A 936 -8.89 21.06 -6.50
CA LEU A 936 -9.17 22.27 -5.70
C LEU A 936 -8.80 22.07 -4.22
N THR A 937 -7.81 22.83 -3.74
CA THR A 937 -7.49 22.97 -2.31
C THR A 937 -8.28 24.13 -1.68
N TYR A 938 -8.44 24.13 -0.36
CA TYR A 938 -9.30 25.07 0.36
C TYR A 938 -8.74 25.43 1.73
N GLY A 939 -8.82 26.71 2.10
CA GLY A 939 -8.40 27.22 3.40
C GLY A 939 -9.55 27.25 4.42
N GLN A 940 -9.18 27.16 5.71
CA GLN A 940 -10.08 27.39 6.84
C GLN A 940 -9.69 28.69 7.56
N SER A 941 -10.67 29.42 8.11
CA SER A 941 -10.46 30.65 8.87
C SER A 941 -11.07 30.57 10.27
N THR A 942 -10.25 30.74 11.31
CA THR A 942 -10.70 30.83 12.71
C THR A 942 -11.75 31.93 12.89
N LEU A 943 -12.82 31.66 13.65
CA LEU A 943 -13.80 32.69 13.99
C LEU A 943 -13.20 33.65 15.03
N LYS A 944 -13.36 34.96 14.82
CA LYS A 944 -12.81 35.99 15.73
C LYS A 944 -13.85 36.65 16.63
N ALA A 945 -15.14 36.42 16.35
CA ALA A 945 -16.27 36.95 17.09
C ALA A 945 -17.48 36.02 16.92
N ALA A 946 -18.49 36.13 17.78
CA ALA A 946 -19.74 35.36 17.64
C ALA A 946 -20.60 35.83 16.46
N SER A 947 -20.34 37.03 15.93
CA SER A 947 -20.90 37.53 14.68
C SER A 947 -19.88 38.38 13.93
N GLY A 948 -19.92 38.36 12.61
CA GLY A 948 -19.00 39.14 11.77
C GLY A 948 -18.88 38.54 10.37
N THR A 949 -17.78 38.87 9.67
CA THR A 949 -17.47 38.31 8.34
C THR A 949 -16.16 37.53 8.40
N ALA A 950 -16.15 36.31 7.88
CA ALA A 950 -14.94 35.48 7.76
C ALA A 950 -14.68 35.11 6.29
N PRO A 951 -13.42 35.21 5.82
CA PRO A 951 -13.07 34.73 4.49
C PRO A 951 -12.89 33.21 4.49
N PHE A 952 -13.20 32.56 3.38
CA PHE A 952 -12.55 31.30 2.97
C PHE A 952 -11.86 31.54 1.62
N SER A 953 -11.00 30.62 1.20
CA SER A 953 -10.53 30.63 -0.18
C SER A 953 -10.34 29.22 -0.72
N VAL A 954 -10.72 29.01 -1.97
CA VAL A 954 -10.47 27.81 -2.76
C VAL A 954 -9.39 28.15 -3.79
N VAL A 955 -8.37 27.31 -3.92
CA VAL A 955 -7.26 27.47 -4.86
C VAL A 955 -7.24 26.25 -5.78
N GLY A 956 -7.25 26.46 -7.09
CA GLY A 956 -7.07 25.38 -8.04
C GLY A 956 -5.59 25.15 -8.34
N HIS A 957 -5.24 23.90 -8.60
CA HIS A 957 -3.91 23.55 -9.07
C HIS A 957 -3.74 23.83 -10.57
N PRO A 958 -2.51 23.99 -11.09
CA PRO A 958 -2.24 24.23 -12.52
C PRO A 958 -2.64 23.07 -13.46
N THR A 959 -3.18 21.98 -12.92
CA THR A 959 -3.67 20.80 -13.64
C THR A 959 -5.19 20.78 -13.78
N LEU A 960 -5.92 21.82 -13.37
CA LEU A 960 -7.33 21.98 -13.72
C LEU A 960 -7.46 22.22 -15.24
N ASN A 961 -8.45 21.58 -15.86
CA ASN A 961 -8.70 21.74 -17.29
C ASN A 961 -9.55 23.00 -17.53
N HIS A 962 -8.90 24.11 -17.91
CA HIS A 962 -9.44 25.47 -17.99
C HIS A 962 -10.50 25.72 -19.11
N GLN A 963 -11.34 24.74 -19.45
CA GLN A 963 -12.23 24.82 -20.64
C GLN A 963 -13.70 24.39 -20.44
N GLU A 964 -14.10 23.82 -19.31
CA GLU A 964 -15.50 23.40 -19.08
C GLU A 964 -16.22 24.25 -18.02
N GLU A 965 -17.46 24.66 -18.35
CA GLU A 965 -18.32 25.51 -17.52
C GLU A 965 -19.14 24.69 -16.53
N GLU A 966 -18.46 23.96 -15.66
CA GLU A 966 -19.12 23.17 -14.62
C GLU A 966 -19.83 24.05 -13.58
N SER A 967 -21.03 23.61 -13.18
CA SER A 967 -21.82 24.27 -12.13
C SER A 967 -21.65 23.51 -10.82
N PHE A 968 -21.10 24.19 -9.81
CA PHE A 968 -20.73 23.60 -8.53
C PHE A 968 -21.66 24.05 -7.40
N TYR A 969 -21.63 23.31 -6.29
CA TYR A 969 -22.16 23.76 -5.02
C TYR A 969 -20.99 24.01 -4.07
N LEU A 970 -20.99 25.15 -3.40
CA LEU A 970 -20.04 25.45 -2.35
C LEU A 970 -20.68 25.20 -0.99
N VAL A 971 -20.22 24.19 -0.26
CA VAL A 971 -20.60 23.99 1.14
C VAL A 971 -19.82 25.00 1.99
N ILE A 972 -20.52 26.01 2.48
CA ILE A 972 -20.05 26.86 3.58
C ILE A 972 -20.31 26.12 4.88
N SER A 973 -19.33 26.04 5.76
CA SER A 973 -19.42 25.27 7.01
C SER A 973 -18.59 25.89 8.12
N ILE A 974 -19.01 25.65 9.37
CA ILE A 974 -18.17 25.88 10.55
C ILE A 974 -17.88 24.51 11.17
N VAL A 975 -16.60 24.22 11.39
CA VAL A 975 -16.09 22.94 11.89
C VAL A 975 -15.25 23.13 13.15
N VAL A 976 -15.20 22.12 14.01
CA VAL A 976 -14.26 22.03 15.14
C VAL A 976 -12.88 21.66 14.60
N LYS A 977 -11.84 22.43 14.93
CA LYS A 977 -10.51 22.29 14.33
C LYS A 977 -9.81 20.97 14.63
N GLN A 978 -9.96 20.45 15.85
CA GLN A 978 -9.20 19.29 16.34
C GLN A 978 -9.56 17.98 15.65
N ASN A 979 -10.81 17.84 15.19
CA ASN A 979 -11.36 16.60 14.62
C ASN A 979 -12.17 16.82 13.33
N ASN A 980 -12.19 18.04 12.79
CA ASN A 980 -13.04 18.49 11.66
C ASN A 980 -14.55 18.22 11.83
N ALA A 981 -15.05 18.03 13.06
CA ALA A 981 -16.47 17.78 13.29
C ALA A 981 -17.35 18.97 12.83
N LEU A 982 -18.36 18.69 12.01
CA LEU A 982 -19.28 19.70 11.48
C LEU A 982 -20.20 20.23 12.59
N VAL A 983 -20.16 21.55 12.83
CA VAL A 983 -21.08 22.21 13.77
C VAL A 983 -22.34 22.69 13.03
N CYS A 984 -22.17 23.21 11.81
CA CYS A 984 -23.24 23.75 10.96
C CYS A 984 -22.73 24.01 9.55
N GLY A 985 -23.61 24.07 8.55
CA GLY A 985 -23.25 24.41 7.18
C GLY A 985 -24.45 24.66 6.26
N GLU A 986 -24.19 25.26 5.10
CA GLU A 986 -25.16 25.67 4.09
C GLU A 986 -24.58 25.46 2.68
N LEU A 987 -25.45 25.15 1.71
CA LEU A 987 -25.08 24.89 0.31
C LEU A 987 -25.37 26.13 -0.56
N VAL A 988 -24.31 26.80 -1.01
CA VAL A 988 -24.40 27.98 -1.89
C VAL A 988 -24.09 27.55 -3.33
N PRO A 989 -25.04 27.65 -4.29
CA PRO A 989 -24.75 27.34 -5.69
C PRO A 989 -23.79 28.38 -6.29
N TYR A 990 -22.79 27.93 -7.05
CA TYR A 990 -21.80 28.81 -7.68
C TYR A 990 -21.34 28.26 -9.04
N GLN A 991 -21.29 29.13 -10.05
CA GLN A 991 -20.79 28.80 -11.39
C GLN A 991 -19.48 29.55 -11.63
N ARG A 992 -18.45 28.83 -12.10
CA ARG A 992 -17.14 29.40 -12.39
C ARG A 992 -16.48 28.64 -13.54
N LYS A 993 -16.03 29.37 -14.57
CA LYS A 993 -14.98 28.89 -15.48
C LYS A 993 -13.64 29.02 -14.73
N TRP A 994 -12.98 27.90 -14.45
CA TRP A 994 -11.72 27.85 -13.70
C TRP A 994 -10.51 28.12 -14.58
#